data_AF-A0A2L2YJY5-F1
#
_entry.id   AF-A0A2L2YJY5-F1
#
_cell.length_a   1.000
_cell.length_b   1.000
_cell.length_c   1.000
_cell.angle_alpha   90.00
_cell.angle_beta   90.00
_cell.angle_gamma   90.00
#
_symmetry.space_group_name_H-M   'P 1'
#
loop_
_entity.id
_entity.type
_entity.pdbx_description
1 polymer ?
#
loop_
_entity_poly.entity_id
_entity_poly.type
_entity_poly.pdbx_seq_one_letter_code
_entity_poly.pdbx_strand_id
1 'polypeptide(L)'
;DRKILFISKKDIKLFADLFEFMNEQYPNENHLADFVKNLWNKFFNRIEVENQNKSLKKLGSITHPIYFFLLKSLYDTVSDIRSKNANQVETLISFNDGDLVTVESITWSTNDPINKSLEQQYLLVCKLLKFFEPGNYFYLNNFNYTFKLLEGDEDVSLWETVKNLSQERLVWLYIVDSSLEPILCDNSAALFKELSLPVLNGFVKFMQDVREERYETCRVATHNIIQFVTRISPYISTIYSVLTSIDHSILNKQIDVISSILIAEDRDTLSDHFATLLMIYNEYWDHRDSIVGKLPIPCSIFKSDVELVMKKLLEIVQNAFLKEIDVLVRIKFLRLYNEFLKHLQGINFQWFMSKFSYFPELEGVVEEVTKNDVTSYRVIEPEDFVEIFMTNEKPIPRHFLLEAVKKLLDVVRMSLDKVGWSDEDSVKSAGDLLLAVGHSFTHFEDQVDYRDLEHFLRDCTLPFYCVVQNSHTYRDFKRRLDNVENFYVYVRKQNQIGIQVALNLCEQEVCKAEKSGFKTMMDKTLLEECYDRYSKKLLSLENFEISEILNDIKNQLKKVKKLPLHQWTSHFKLKSLPVLLANLAAVWSMQESEDVSGIKKKIEPHCVQILCIFRLLGVDKDSVGVPKHFAQVLTGQGKSLILALT
;
A
#
# COMPACT_ATOMS: atom_id res chain seq x y z
N ASP A 1 12.83 -9.79 -54.09
CA ASP A 1 11.46 -9.43 -54.47
C ASP A 1 11.35 -7.91 -54.58
N ARG A 2 10.91 -7.33 -55.72
CA ARG A 2 10.84 -5.85 -55.91
C ARG A 2 9.87 -5.17 -54.92
N LYS A 3 9.03 -5.97 -54.26
CA LYS A 3 8.06 -5.60 -53.22
C LYS A 3 8.71 -5.10 -51.91
N ILE A 4 9.93 -5.54 -51.59
CA ILE A 4 10.67 -5.14 -50.37
C ILE A 4 10.96 -3.64 -50.33
N LEU A 5 11.02 -2.97 -51.49
CA LEU A 5 11.30 -1.53 -51.59
C LEU A 5 10.16 -0.63 -51.05
N PHE A 6 8.97 -1.19 -50.81
CA PHE A 6 7.80 -0.46 -50.28
C PHE A 6 7.63 -0.59 -48.76
N ILE A 7 8.46 -1.41 -48.11
CA ILE A 7 8.39 -1.68 -46.67
C ILE A 7 9.41 -0.81 -45.97
N SER A 8 8.95 0.10 -45.11
CA SER A 8 9.81 0.93 -44.29
C SER A 8 10.25 0.21 -43.01
N LYS A 9 11.29 0.74 -42.36
CA LYS A 9 11.70 0.28 -41.03
C LYS A 9 10.57 0.45 -39.98
N LYS A 10 9.69 1.45 -40.15
CA LYS A 10 8.55 1.67 -39.26
C LYS A 10 7.50 0.56 -39.41
N ASP A 11 7.31 0.05 -40.62
CA ASP A 11 6.40 -1.07 -40.89
C ASP A 11 6.91 -2.34 -40.24
N ILE A 12 8.18 -2.68 -40.46
CA ILE A 12 8.81 -3.86 -39.84
C ILE A 12 8.69 -3.79 -38.32
N LYS A 13 8.95 -2.61 -37.74
CA LYS A 13 8.82 -2.41 -36.29
C LYS A 13 7.38 -2.62 -35.82
N LEU A 14 6.39 -2.01 -36.47
CA LEU A 14 4.98 -2.17 -36.10
C LEU A 14 4.55 -3.65 -36.07
N PHE A 15 4.89 -4.42 -37.10
CA PHE A 15 4.51 -5.83 -37.16
C PHE A 15 5.29 -6.70 -36.16
N ALA A 16 6.56 -6.36 -35.87
CA ALA A 16 7.31 -7.01 -34.81
C ALA A 16 6.69 -6.74 -33.43
N ASP A 17 6.39 -5.48 -33.13
CA ASP A 17 5.75 -5.06 -31.87
C ASP A 17 4.37 -5.73 -31.70
N LEU A 18 3.57 -5.82 -32.78
CA LEU A 18 2.28 -6.53 -32.78
C LEU A 18 2.45 -8.03 -32.50
N PHE A 19 3.43 -8.69 -33.12
CA PHE A 19 3.67 -10.11 -32.91
C PHE A 19 4.11 -10.41 -31.48
N GLU A 20 5.01 -9.59 -30.92
CA GLU A 20 5.47 -9.72 -29.53
C GLU A 20 4.31 -9.53 -28.55
N PHE A 21 3.54 -8.45 -28.69
CA PHE A 21 2.40 -8.17 -27.81
C PHE A 21 1.32 -9.25 -27.86
N MET A 22 0.99 -9.77 -29.05
CA MET A 22 -0.01 -10.84 -29.17
C MET A 22 0.46 -12.14 -28.51
N ASN A 23 1.75 -12.48 -28.59
CA ASN A 23 2.33 -13.63 -27.90
C ASN A 23 2.33 -13.46 -26.37
N GLU A 24 2.55 -12.24 -25.87
CA GLU A 24 2.49 -11.96 -24.43
C GLU A 24 1.08 -12.11 -23.85
N GLN A 25 0.06 -11.62 -24.56
CA GLN A 25 -1.33 -11.69 -24.09
C GLN A 25 -1.88 -13.12 -24.10
N TYR A 26 -1.39 -13.99 -25.01
CA TYR A 26 -1.85 -15.38 -25.14
C TYR A 26 -0.70 -16.33 -25.49
N PRO A 27 0.08 -16.77 -24.49
CA PRO A 27 1.31 -17.53 -24.70
C PRO A 27 1.16 -18.90 -25.38
N ASN A 28 -0.08 -19.40 -25.53
CA ASN A 28 -0.39 -20.77 -25.95
C ASN A 28 -1.33 -20.87 -27.16
N GLU A 29 -1.61 -19.75 -27.85
CA GLU A 29 -2.61 -19.68 -28.93
C GLU A 29 -1.98 -19.48 -30.32
N ASN A 30 -1.84 -20.57 -31.08
CA ASN A 30 -1.23 -20.56 -32.42
C ASN A 30 -1.96 -19.70 -33.46
N HIS A 31 -3.26 -19.44 -33.26
CA HIS A 31 -4.10 -18.68 -34.20
C HIS A 31 -3.83 -17.16 -34.19
N LEU A 32 -2.96 -16.68 -33.31
CA LEU A 32 -2.61 -15.25 -33.21
C LEU A 32 -1.50 -14.85 -34.17
N ALA A 33 -0.64 -15.80 -34.53
CA ALA A 33 0.22 -15.65 -35.69
C ALA A 33 -0.61 -15.43 -36.96
N ASP A 34 -1.79 -16.05 -37.05
CA ASP A 34 -2.70 -15.87 -38.18
C ASP A 34 -3.33 -14.46 -38.22
N PHE A 35 -3.61 -13.84 -37.06
CA PHE A 35 -4.05 -12.43 -37.00
C PHE A 35 -2.99 -11.47 -37.56
N VAL A 36 -1.76 -11.53 -37.05
CA VAL A 36 -0.67 -10.66 -37.51
C VAL A 36 -0.34 -10.93 -38.98
N LYS A 37 -0.36 -12.20 -39.39
CA LYS A 37 -0.18 -12.62 -40.79
C LYS A 37 -1.30 -12.10 -41.69
N ASN A 38 -2.54 -12.08 -41.23
CA ASN A 38 -3.65 -11.55 -42.00
C ASN A 38 -3.54 -10.03 -42.18
N LEU A 39 -3.19 -9.28 -41.13
CA LEU A 39 -2.87 -7.84 -41.24
C LEU A 39 -1.73 -7.58 -42.23
N TRP A 40 -0.68 -8.41 -42.18
CA TRP A 40 0.43 -8.36 -43.11
C TRP A 40 -0.04 -8.61 -44.56
N ASN A 41 -0.88 -9.62 -44.78
CA ASN A 41 -1.44 -9.90 -46.09
C ASN A 41 -2.31 -8.76 -46.63
N LYS A 42 -3.16 -8.15 -45.79
CA LYS A 42 -3.96 -6.96 -46.18
C LYS A 42 -3.08 -5.79 -46.61
N PHE A 43 -2.04 -5.51 -45.83
CA PHE A 43 -1.05 -4.49 -46.15
C PHE A 43 -0.35 -4.75 -47.50
N PHE A 44 0.13 -5.98 -47.72
CA PHE A 44 0.78 -6.35 -48.98
C PHE A 44 -0.16 -6.30 -50.17
N ASN A 45 -1.38 -6.82 -50.04
CA ASN A 45 -2.38 -6.78 -51.10
C ASN A 45 -2.67 -5.33 -51.52
N ARG A 46 -2.73 -4.39 -50.56
CA ARG A 46 -2.90 -2.97 -50.87
C ARG A 46 -1.71 -2.39 -51.63
N ILE A 47 -0.48 -2.73 -51.24
CA ILE A 47 0.73 -2.33 -51.98
C ILE A 47 0.68 -2.85 -53.41
N GLU A 48 0.27 -4.10 -53.63
CA GLU A 48 0.18 -4.68 -54.96
C GLU A 48 -0.82 -3.93 -55.87
N VAL A 49 -2.01 -3.64 -55.35
CA VAL A 49 -3.05 -2.89 -56.08
C VAL A 49 -2.59 -1.47 -56.42
N GLU A 50 -1.88 -0.79 -55.52
CA GLU A 50 -1.41 0.59 -55.75
C GLU A 50 -0.16 0.63 -56.65
N ASN A 51 0.74 -0.36 -56.58
CA ASN A 51 1.91 -0.50 -57.45
C ASN A 51 1.53 -0.74 -58.92
N GLN A 52 0.38 -1.37 -59.18
CA GLN A 52 -0.16 -1.52 -60.54
C GLN A 52 -0.68 -0.19 -61.13
N ASN A 53 -1.08 0.76 -60.28
CA ASN A 53 -1.85 1.94 -60.69
C ASN A 53 -1.11 3.29 -60.53
N LYS A 54 0.00 3.37 -59.78
CA LYS A 54 0.70 4.63 -59.48
C LYS A 54 2.23 4.53 -59.58
N SER A 55 2.86 5.68 -59.86
CA SER A 55 4.31 5.87 -59.78
C SER A 55 4.81 5.75 -58.33
N LEU A 56 5.99 5.15 -58.15
CA LEU A 56 6.72 4.93 -56.88
C LEU A 56 6.73 6.14 -55.91
N LYS A 57 6.64 7.38 -56.43
CA LYS A 57 6.65 8.61 -55.63
C LYS A 57 5.29 9.00 -55.02
N LYS A 58 4.20 8.30 -55.39
CA LYS A 58 2.82 8.63 -54.97
C LYS A 58 2.23 7.65 -53.94
N LEU A 59 2.97 6.63 -53.53
CA LEU A 59 2.56 5.73 -52.46
C LEU A 59 2.92 6.40 -51.12
N GLY A 60 1.93 6.90 -50.39
CA GLY A 60 2.13 7.36 -49.01
C GLY A 60 2.05 6.22 -48.00
N SER A 61 2.08 6.54 -46.71
CA SER A 61 1.98 5.54 -45.63
C SER A 61 0.61 4.85 -45.63
N ILE A 62 0.62 3.52 -45.54
CA ILE A 62 -0.58 2.65 -45.52
C ILE A 62 -0.65 1.86 -44.19
N THR A 63 0.20 2.25 -43.25
CA THR A 63 0.39 1.72 -41.90
C THR A 63 0.62 2.91 -40.99
N HIS A 64 0.34 2.73 -39.70
CA HIS A 64 0.63 3.74 -38.72
C HIS A 64 0.92 3.12 -37.34
N PRO A 65 2.00 3.54 -36.62
CA PRO A 65 2.34 2.99 -35.30
C PRO A 65 1.21 3.04 -34.26
N ILE A 66 0.30 4.01 -34.38
CA ILE A 66 -0.85 4.18 -33.46
C ILE A 66 -1.75 2.94 -33.37
N TYR A 67 -1.80 2.11 -34.43
CA TYR A 67 -2.58 0.87 -34.43
C TYR A 67 -2.19 -0.05 -33.27
N PHE A 68 -0.89 -0.19 -33.01
CA PHE A 68 -0.37 -0.97 -31.89
C PHE A 68 -0.85 -0.42 -30.53
N PHE A 69 -0.78 0.90 -30.34
CA PHE A 69 -1.18 1.54 -29.07
C PHE A 69 -2.70 1.55 -28.86
N LEU A 70 -3.48 1.61 -29.93
CA LEU A 70 -4.93 1.41 -29.89
C LEU A 70 -5.28 -0.03 -29.53
N LEU A 71 -4.52 -1.00 -30.05
CA LEU A 71 -4.71 -2.40 -29.70
C LEU A 71 -4.43 -2.61 -28.20
N LYS A 72 -3.31 -2.11 -27.68
CA LYS A 72 -3.05 -2.12 -26.22
C LYS A 72 -4.20 -1.50 -25.42
N SER A 73 -4.72 -0.36 -25.88
CA SER A 73 -5.86 0.31 -25.22
C SER A 73 -7.12 -0.53 -25.20
N LEU A 74 -7.42 -1.26 -26.29
CA LEU A 74 -8.56 -2.16 -26.34
C LEU A 74 -8.45 -3.25 -25.27
N TYR A 75 -7.27 -3.84 -25.11
CA TYR A 75 -7.04 -4.88 -24.10
C TYR A 75 -7.23 -4.35 -22.68
N ASP A 76 -6.68 -3.18 -22.37
CA ASP A 76 -6.83 -2.55 -21.05
C ASP A 76 -8.32 -2.26 -20.77
N THR A 77 -9.04 -1.65 -21.72
CA THR A 77 -10.48 -1.36 -21.57
C THR A 77 -11.30 -2.64 -21.43
N VAL A 78 -10.97 -3.71 -22.16
CA VAL A 78 -11.65 -5.01 -22.02
C VAL A 78 -11.36 -5.63 -20.66
N SER A 79 -10.14 -5.50 -20.13
CA SER A 79 -9.82 -5.93 -18.76
C SER A 79 -10.65 -5.17 -17.71
N ASP A 80 -10.82 -3.86 -17.88
CA ASP A 80 -11.65 -3.06 -16.98
C ASP A 80 -13.13 -3.48 -17.06
N ILE A 81 -13.66 -3.72 -18.27
CA ILE A 81 -15.02 -4.25 -18.46
C ILE A 81 -15.16 -5.63 -17.80
N ARG A 82 -14.15 -6.51 -17.95
CA ARG A 82 -14.08 -7.84 -17.33
C ARG A 82 -14.23 -7.77 -15.83
N SER A 83 -13.52 -6.84 -15.20
CA SER A 83 -13.54 -6.66 -13.75
C SER A 83 -14.93 -6.28 -13.21
N LYS A 84 -15.76 -5.62 -14.04
CA LYS A 84 -17.09 -5.12 -13.65
C LYS A 84 -18.26 -6.01 -14.06
N ASN A 85 -18.09 -6.90 -15.04
CA ASN A 85 -19.19 -7.66 -15.62
C ASN A 85 -18.83 -9.13 -15.86
N ALA A 86 -18.43 -9.85 -14.81
CA ALA A 86 -17.82 -11.20 -14.86
C ALA A 86 -18.58 -12.28 -15.67
N ASN A 87 -19.86 -12.10 -16.01
CA ASN A 87 -20.72 -13.15 -16.54
C ASN A 87 -20.85 -13.22 -18.08
N GLN A 88 -20.25 -12.29 -18.86
CA GLN A 88 -20.43 -12.25 -20.34
C GLN A 88 -19.16 -11.95 -21.15
N VAL A 89 -17.97 -12.10 -20.57
CA VAL A 89 -16.77 -11.39 -21.08
C VAL A 89 -15.80 -12.21 -21.93
N GLU A 90 -16.08 -13.49 -22.11
CA GLU A 90 -15.29 -14.35 -23.01
C GLU A 90 -15.50 -13.99 -24.49
N THR A 91 -16.44 -13.09 -24.82
CA THR A 91 -16.83 -12.79 -26.21
C THR A 91 -16.49 -11.38 -26.71
N LEU A 92 -15.85 -10.51 -25.91
CA LEU A 92 -15.60 -9.11 -26.34
C LEU A 92 -14.52 -8.96 -27.43
N ILE A 93 -13.48 -9.81 -27.36
CA ILE A 93 -12.43 -9.91 -28.37
C ILE A 93 -12.41 -11.35 -28.84
N SER A 94 -12.58 -11.57 -30.14
CA SER A 94 -12.41 -12.88 -30.76
C SER A 94 -11.70 -12.75 -32.11
N PHE A 95 -11.18 -13.86 -32.61
CA PHE A 95 -10.52 -13.90 -33.92
C PHE A 95 -11.26 -14.88 -34.82
N ASN A 96 -11.68 -14.40 -35.99
CA ASN A 96 -12.31 -15.24 -37.01
C ASN A 96 -11.51 -15.13 -38.30
N ASP A 97 -10.97 -16.25 -38.80
CA ASP A 97 -10.08 -16.29 -39.98
C ASP A 97 -8.92 -15.28 -39.94
N GLY A 98 -8.40 -14.97 -38.74
CA GLY A 98 -7.34 -13.99 -38.54
C GLY A 98 -7.81 -12.53 -38.58
N ASP A 99 -9.11 -12.26 -38.61
CA ASP A 99 -9.68 -10.92 -38.41
C ASP A 99 -10.08 -10.71 -36.95
N LEU A 100 -9.83 -9.50 -36.44
CA LEU A 100 -10.30 -9.07 -35.12
C LEU A 100 -11.81 -8.84 -35.16
N VAL A 101 -12.55 -9.65 -34.39
CA VAL A 101 -14.00 -9.55 -34.24
C VAL A 101 -14.33 -8.95 -32.87
N THR A 102 -15.11 -7.88 -32.90
CA THR A 102 -15.53 -7.08 -31.75
C THR A 102 -17.04 -7.01 -31.69
N VAL A 103 -17.63 -7.02 -30.50
CA VAL A 103 -19.08 -6.87 -30.31
C VAL A 103 -19.51 -5.40 -30.51
N GLU A 104 -20.73 -5.17 -30.98
CA GLU A 104 -21.27 -3.83 -31.26
C GLU A 104 -21.98 -3.17 -30.06
N SER A 105 -22.27 -3.92 -29.00
CA SER A 105 -22.85 -3.43 -27.74
C SER A 105 -22.51 -4.35 -26.58
N ILE A 106 -22.54 -3.81 -25.36
CA ILE A 106 -22.26 -4.54 -24.13
C ILE A 106 -23.53 -4.57 -23.27
N THR A 107 -23.93 -5.76 -22.82
CA THR A 107 -25.09 -5.86 -21.92
C THR A 107 -24.61 -5.69 -20.48
N TRP A 108 -25.02 -4.58 -19.85
CA TRP A 108 -24.69 -4.28 -18.46
C TRP A 108 -25.81 -4.72 -17.51
N SER A 109 -25.45 -5.18 -16.32
CA SER A 109 -26.41 -5.47 -15.25
C SER A 109 -27.03 -4.20 -14.64
N THR A 110 -26.33 -3.07 -14.74
CA THR A 110 -26.72 -1.77 -14.18
C THR A 110 -26.60 -0.66 -15.22
N ASN A 111 -27.53 0.29 -15.19
CA ASN A 111 -27.55 1.49 -16.05
C ASN A 111 -26.69 2.62 -15.44
N ASP A 112 -25.46 2.30 -15.04
CA ASP A 112 -24.50 3.22 -14.43
C ASP A 112 -23.80 4.08 -15.51
N PRO A 113 -23.71 5.42 -15.37
CA PRO A 113 -22.91 6.29 -16.26
C PRO A 113 -21.47 5.80 -16.48
N ILE A 114 -20.87 5.16 -15.47
CA ILE A 114 -19.53 4.59 -15.57
C ILE A 114 -19.48 3.41 -16.56
N ASN A 115 -20.50 2.56 -16.56
CA ASN A 115 -20.61 1.44 -17.50
C ASN A 115 -20.76 1.95 -18.94
N LYS A 116 -21.56 3.01 -19.12
CA LYS A 116 -21.70 3.68 -20.43
C LYS A 116 -20.39 4.30 -20.90
N SER A 117 -19.63 4.90 -20.00
CA SER A 117 -18.30 5.46 -20.30
C SER A 117 -17.35 4.40 -20.86
N LEU A 118 -17.24 3.24 -20.18
CA LEU A 118 -16.43 2.11 -20.64
C LEU A 118 -16.90 1.55 -21.98
N GLU A 119 -18.21 1.44 -22.18
CA GLU A 119 -18.78 0.98 -23.45
C GLU A 119 -18.46 1.94 -24.60
N GLN A 120 -18.63 3.26 -24.41
CA GLN A 120 -18.27 4.25 -25.43
C GLN A 120 -16.78 4.23 -25.75
N GLN A 121 -15.93 4.10 -24.73
CA GLN A 121 -14.49 3.95 -24.91
C GLN A 121 -14.18 2.73 -25.80
N TYR A 122 -14.72 1.56 -25.45
CA TYR A 122 -14.54 0.32 -26.20
C TYR A 122 -15.00 0.46 -27.65
N LEU A 123 -16.21 0.97 -27.89
CA LEU A 123 -16.80 1.11 -29.23
C LEU A 123 -16.00 2.08 -30.11
N LEU A 124 -15.53 3.20 -29.55
CA LEU A 124 -14.71 4.14 -30.30
C LEU A 124 -13.33 3.57 -30.62
N VAL A 125 -12.67 2.91 -29.67
CA VAL A 125 -11.38 2.25 -29.91
C VAL A 125 -11.50 1.19 -31.01
N CYS A 126 -12.59 0.42 -31.05
CA CYS A 126 -12.86 -0.55 -32.12
C CYS A 126 -12.99 0.13 -33.50
N LYS A 127 -13.69 1.27 -33.58
CA LYS A 127 -13.82 2.05 -34.83
C LYS A 127 -12.47 2.61 -35.29
N LEU A 128 -11.67 3.11 -34.36
CA LEU A 128 -10.33 3.62 -34.63
C LEU A 128 -9.37 2.52 -35.08
N LEU A 129 -9.43 1.32 -34.49
CA LEU A 129 -8.66 0.16 -34.93
C LEU A 129 -8.97 -0.20 -36.39
N LYS A 130 -10.25 -0.27 -36.77
CA LYS A 130 -10.65 -0.51 -38.17
C LYS A 130 -10.13 0.58 -39.10
N PHE A 131 -10.11 1.84 -38.67
CA PHE A 131 -9.62 2.97 -39.45
C PHE A 131 -8.10 2.94 -39.67
N PHE A 132 -7.33 2.63 -38.61
CA PHE A 132 -5.86 2.57 -38.67
C PHE A 132 -5.31 1.19 -39.07
N GLU A 133 -6.17 0.26 -39.47
CA GLU A 133 -5.79 -1.10 -39.83
C GLU A 133 -4.74 -1.09 -40.97
N PRO A 134 -3.63 -1.83 -40.83
CA PRO A 134 -2.64 -1.99 -41.90
C PRO A 134 -3.28 -2.39 -43.23
N GLY A 135 -3.06 -1.59 -44.28
CA GLY A 135 -3.66 -1.78 -45.60
C GLY A 135 -4.98 -1.06 -45.83
N ASN A 136 -5.67 -0.63 -44.77
CA ASN A 136 -6.87 0.23 -44.84
C ASN A 136 -6.53 1.71 -44.61
N TYR A 137 -5.59 1.99 -43.69
CA TYR A 137 -5.14 3.35 -43.39
C TYR A 137 -4.55 4.05 -44.62
N PHE A 138 -4.80 5.35 -44.72
CA PHE A 138 -4.17 6.20 -45.71
C PHE A 138 -3.96 7.61 -45.15
N TYR A 139 -2.74 8.12 -45.23
CA TYR A 139 -2.33 9.39 -44.58
C TYR A 139 -3.11 10.66 -45.02
N LEU A 140 -3.85 10.62 -46.14
CA LEU A 140 -4.70 11.73 -46.59
C LEU A 140 -6.15 11.61 -46.12
N ASN A 141 -6.55 10.46 -45.56
CA ASN A 141 -7.89 10.25 -45.05
C ASN A 141 -7.92 10.65 -43.57
N ASN A 142 -8.86 11.52 -43.20
CA ASN A 142 -9.12 11.87 -41.82
C ASN A 142 -10.26 11.02 -41.24
N PHE A 143 -10.14 10.67 -39.96
CA PHE A 143 -11.22 10.02 -39.22
C PHE A 143 -12.31 11.05 -38.95
N ASN A 144 -13.55 10.73 -39.33
CA ASN A 144 -14.67 11.64 -39.14
C ASN A 144 -15.17 11.53 -37.70
N TYR A 145 -14.93 12.56 -36.89
CA TYR A 145 -15.39 12.65 -35.51
C TYR A 145 -15.84 14.08 -35.20
N THR A 146 -16.98 14.19 -34.54
CA THR A 146 -17.51 15.46 -34.01
C THR A 146 -17.38 15.41 -32.50
N PHE A 147 -16.65 16.37 -31.94
CA PHE A 147 -16.48 16.48 -30.50
C PHE A 147 -17.78 16.88 -29.83
N LYS A 148 -18.01 16.39 -28.61
CA LYS A 148 -19.28 16.58 -27.92
C LYS A 148 -19.14 17.38 -26.63
N LEU A 149 -18.04 17.17 -25.90
CA LEU A 149 -17.79 17.88 -24.64
C LEU A 149 -17.23 19.27 -24.88
N LEU A 150 -16.32 19.36 -25.84
CA LEU A 150 -15.59 20.57 -26.10
C LEU A 150 -16.47 21.56 -26.90
N GLU A 151 -17.46 21.13 -27.70
CA GLU A 151 -18.04 21.91 -28.83
C GLU A 151 -18.94 23.11 -28.40
N GLY A 152 -18.97 23.42 -27.11
CA GLY A 152 -19.75 24.53 -26.53
C GLY A 152 -19.01 25.44 -25.56
N ASP A 153 -17.68 25.33 -25.45
CA ASP A 153 -16.89 26.26 -24.62
C ASP A 153 -16.60 27.55 -25.39
N GLU A 154 -16.90 28.70 -24.78
CA GLU A 154 -16.72 30.04 -25.35
C GLU A 154 -15.24 30.39 -25.60
N ASP A 155 -14.29 29.56 -25.14
CA ASP A 155 -12.87 29.73 -25.37
C ASP A 155 -12.46 29.27 -26.78
N VAL A 156 -12.81 30.11 -27.76
CA VAL A 156 -12.52 29.95 -29.19
C VAL A 156 -11.02 29.66 -29.46
N SER A 157 -10.12 30.08 -28.56
CA SER A 157 -8.67 29.95 -28.70
C SER A 157 -8.16 28.49 -28.59
N LEU A 158 -8.69 27.70 -27.66
CA LEU A 158 -8.36 26.28 -27.51
C LEU A 158 -8.85 25.49 -28.72
N TRP A 159 -10.03 25.84 -29.23
CA TRP A 159 -10.67 25.19 -30.36
C TRP A 159 -9.96 25.38 -31.70
N GLU A 160 -9.50 26.59 -31.97
CA GLU A 160 -8.70 26.87 -33.17
C GLU A 160 -7.37 26.09 -33.14
N THR A 161 -6.83 25.85 -31.94
CA THR A 161 -5.56 25.14 -31.77
C THR A 161 -5.72 23.63 -31.87
N VAL A 162 -6.83 23.04 -31.40
CA VAL A 162 -7.16 21.61 -31.58
C VAL A 162 -7.26 21.24 -33.08
N LYS A 163 -7.79 22.15 -33.92
CA LYS A 163 -7.89 21.93 -35.38
C LYS A 163 -6.54 21.77 -36.08
N ASN A 164 -5.46 22.26 -35.47
CA ASN A 164 -4.10 22.18 -36.03
C ASN A 164 -3.32 20.94 -35.56
N LEU A 165 -3.89 20.12 -34.69
CA LEU A 165 -3.25 18.88 -34.23
C LEU A 165 -3.21 17.83 -35.33
N SER A 166 -2.16 17.02 -35.33
CA SER A 166 -2.08 15.86 -36.20
C SER A 166 -3.17 14.86 -35.87
N GLN A 167 -3.59 14.08 -36.87
CA GLN A 167 -4.62 13.06 -36.67
C GLN A 167 -4.23 12.06 -35.58
N GLU A 168 -2.94 11.76 -35.42
CA GLU A 168 -2.46 10.85 -34.37
C GLU A 168 -2.73 11.37 -32.95
N ARG A 169 -2.74 12.69 -32.76
CA ARG A 169 -3.03 13.32 -31.47
C ARG A 169 -4.52 13.43 -31.22
N LEU A 170 -5.27 13.77 -32.27
CA LEU A 170 -6.71 13.87 -32.22
C LEU A 170 -7.38 12.57 -31.78
N VAL A 171 -6.82 11.41 -32.15
CA VAL A 171 -7.30 10.09 -31.71
C VAL A 171 -7.46 9.99 -30.19
N TRP A 172 -6.48 10.46 -29.43
CA TRP A 172 -6.52 10.39 -27.97
C TRP A 172 -7.56 11.35 -27.38
N LEU A 173 -7.71 12.53 -27.99
CA LEU A 173 -8.76 13.48 -27.63
C LEU A 173 -10.16 12.93 -27.94
N TYR A 174 -10.34 12.23 -29.07
CA TYR A 174 -11.60 11.57 -29.40
C TYR A 174 -11.98 10.52 -28.35
N ILE A 175 -11.00 9.72 -27.91
CA ILE A 175 -11.21 8.70 -26.87
C ILE A 175 -11.65 9.36 -25.56
N VAL A 176 -10.98 10.41 -25.10
CA VAL A 176 -11.40 11.14 -23.88
C VAL A 176 -12.80 11.74 -24.05
N ASP A 177 -13.04 12.43 -25.16
CA ASP A 177 -14.33 13.10 -25.43
C ASP A 177 -15.50 12.12 -25.42
N SER A 178 -15.38 11.02 -26.17
CA SER A 178 -16.42 10.00 -26.27
C SER A 178 -16.62 9.23 -24.97
N SER A 179 -15.55 8.99 -24.20
CA SER A 179 -15.64 8.23 -22.95
C SER A 179 -16.27 9.05 -21.83
N LEU A 180 -16.02 10.36 -21.80
CA LEU A 180 -16.51 11.24 -20.73
C LEU A 180 -17.85 11.89 -21.04
N GLU A 181 -18.31 11.90 -22.30
CA GLU A 181 -19.64 12.41 -22.68
C GLU A 181 -20.78 11.85 -21.81
N PRO A 182 -20.92 10.52 -21.60
CA PRO A 182 -22.02 9.97 -20.79
C PRO A 182 -22.02 10.43 -19.34
N ILE A 183 -20.88 10.97 -18.87
CA ILE A 183 -20.65 11.40 -17.49
C ILE A 183 -20.86 12.93 -17.36
N LEU A 184 -20.31 13.71 -18.29
CA LEU A 184 -20.21 15.16 -18.18
C LEU A 184 -21.29 15.93 -18.96
N CYS A 185 -21.98 15.30 -19.91
CA CYS A 185 -23.08 15.91 -20.67
C CYS A 185 -24.47 15.70 -20.03
N ASP A 186 -24.55 15.09 -18.85
CA ASP A 186 -25.81 15.03 -18.11
C ASP A 186 -26.17 16.43 -17.58
N ASN A 187 -27.42 16.87 -17.78
CA ASN A 187 -27.90 18.19 -17.35
C ASN A 187 -27.77 18.39 -15.84
N SER A 188 -27.74 17.29 -15.06
CA SER A 188 -27.55 17.30 -13.61
C SER A 188 -26.08 17.42 -13.17
N ALA A 189 -25.13 17.47 -14.12
CA ALA A 189 -23.68 17.42 -13.89
C ALA A 189 -22.95 18.74 -14.26
N ALA A 190 -23.65 19.87 -14.37
CA ALA A 190 -23.06 21.16 -14.77
C ALA A 190 -21.85 21.57 -13.89
N LEU A 191 -21.97 21.45 -12.57
CA LEU A 191 -20.87 21.71 -11.62
C LEU A 191 -19.69 20.75 -11.84
N PHE A 192 -19.99 19.49 -12.17
CA PHE A 192 -18.95 18.50 -12.42
C PHE A 192 -18.17 18.78 -13.70
N LYS A 193 -18.88 19.23 -14.74
CA LYS A 193 -18.28 19.69 -15.99
C LYS A 193 -17.32 20.86 -15.75
N GLU A 194 -17.72 21.85 -14.97
CA GLU A 194 -16.88 22.99 -14.61
C GLU A 194 -15.59 22.57 -13.88
N LEU A 195 -15.70 21.67 -12.90
CA LEU A 195 -14.55 21.14 -12.16
C LEU A 195 -13.62 20.28 -13.03
N SER A 196 -14.16 19.58 -14.04
CA SER A 196 -13.36 18.72 -14.91
C SER A 196 -12.63 19.50 -16.01
N LEU A 197 -13.09 20.73 -16.32
CA LEU A 197 -12.60 21.51 -17.45
C LEU A 197 -11.10 21.88 -17.35
N PRO A 198 -10.53 22.28 -16.20
CA PRO A 198 -9.09 22.54 -16.08
C PRO A 198 -8.22 21.32 -16.43
N VAL A 199 -8.66 20.12 -16.05
CA VAL A 199 -7.96 18.86 -16.38
C VAL A 199 -8.02 18.60 -17.89
N LEU A 200 -9.19 18.78 -18.51
CA LEU A 200 -9.38 18.61 -19.95
C LEU A 200 -8.57 19.64 -20.75
N ASN A 201 -8.55 20.90 -20.34
CA ASN A 201 -7.76 21.97 -20.97
C ASN A 201 -6.26 21.71 -20.83
N GLY A 202 -5.81 21.30 -19.63
CA GLY A 202 -4.44 20.86 -19.41
C GLY A 202 -4.06 19.69 -20.33
N PHE A 203 -4.97 18.73 -20.53
CA PHE A 203 -4.73 17.59 -21.40
C PHE A 203 -4.65 17.95 -22.88
N VAL A 204 -5.51 18.86 -23.35
CA VAL A 204 -5.44 19.41 -24.71
C VAL A 204 -4.07 20.07 -24.94
N LYS A 205 -3.61 20.90 -24.00
CA LYS A 205 -2.28 21.53 -24.07
C LYS A 205 -1.15 20.52 -24.03
N PHE A 206 -1.25 19.50 -23.18
CA PHE A 206 -0.30 18.38 -23.16
C PHE A 206 -0.20 17.69 -24.54
N MET A 207 -1.33 17.46 -25.21
CA MET A 207 -1.35 16.86 -26.55
C MET A 207 -0.74 17.74 -27.64
N GLN A 208 -0.80 19.07 -27.48
CA GLN A 208 -0.16 20.04 -28.39
C GLN A 208 1.36 19.97 -28.32
N ASP A 209 1.90 19.78 -27.12
CA ASP A 209 3.32 19.99 -26.88
C ASP A 209 4.13 18.69 -26.76
N VAL A 210 3.48 17.55 -26.57
CA VAL A 210 4.16 16.25 -26.41
C VAL A 210 4.83 15.80 -27.72
N ARG A 211 6.12 15.45 -27.64
CA ARG A 211 6.94 15.00 -28.79
C ARG A 211 6.24 13.90 -29.60
N GLU A 212 6.20 14.05 -30.93
CA GLU A 212 5.42 13.23 -31.88
C GLU A 212 5.50 11.70 -31.62
N GLU A 213 6.68 11.18 -31.29
CA GLU A 213 6.93 9.74 -31.13
C GLU A 213 6.48 9.12 -29.79
N ARG A 214 5.99 9.90 -28.82
CA ARG A 214 5.59 9.41 -27.47
C ARG A 214 4.16 8.87 -27.40
N TYR A 215 3.84 7.86 -28.21
CA TYR A 215 2.49 7.28 -28.25
C TYR A 215 2.07 6.59 -26.95
N GLU A 216 2.97 5.86 -26.28
CA GLU A 216 2.65 5.20 -25.00
C GLU A 216 2.30 6.22 -23.91
N THR A 217 3.02 7.34 -23.85
CA THR A 217 2.73 8.41 -22.90
C THR A 217 1.35 9.00 -23.14
N CYS A 218 0.98 9.26 -24.41
CA CYS A 218 -0.35 9.75 -24.77
C CYS A 218 -1.45 8.75 -24.36
N ARG A 219 -1.21 7.46 -24.60
CA ARG A 219 -2.10 6.35 -24.24
C ARG A 219 -2.33 6.29 -22.74
N VAL A 220 -1.25 6.27 -21.94
CA VAL A 220 -1.32 6.20 -20.47
C VAL A 220 -2.02 7.44 -19.89
N ALA A 221 -1.69 8.63 -20.38
CA ALA A 221 -2.35 9.86 -19.95
C ALA A 221 -3.87 9.85 -20.25
N THR A 222 -4.25 9.37 -21.44
CA THR A 222 -5.66 9.21 -21.85
C THR A 222 -6.43 8.35 -20.86
N HIS A 223 -5.95 7.12 -20.60
CA HIS A 223 -6.63 6.19 -19.70
C HIS A 223 -6.68 6.72 -18.26
N ASN A 224 -5.60 7.31 -17.77
CA ASN A 224 -5.54 7.83 -16.41
C ASN A 224 -6.52 9.00 -16.19
N ILE A 225 -6.68 9.90 -17.17
CA ILE A 225 -7.65 11.01 -17.09
C ILE A 225 -9.08 10.49 -17.14
N ILE A 226 -9.38 9.55 -18.05
CA ILE A 226 -10.70 8.93 -18.12
C ILE A 226 -11.02 8.26 -16.78
N GLN A 227 -10.08 7.48 -16.23
CA GLN A 227 -10.24 6.80 -14.96
C GLN A 227 -10.43 7.79 -13.80
N PHE A 228 -9.64 8.87 -13.75
CA PHE A 228 -9.75 9.89 -12.71
C PHE A 228 -11.11 10.58 -12.72
N VAL A 229 -11.53 11.12 -13.86
CA VAL A 229 -12.83 11.79 -14.00
C VAL A 229 -13.98 10.81 -13.71
N THR A 230 -13.88 9.58 -14.19
CA THR A 230 -14.91 8.55 -13.94
C THR A 230 -15.00 8.19 -12.45
N ARG A 231 -13.87 8.11 -11.73
CA ARG A 231 -13.84 7.79 -10.29
C ARG A 231 -14.40 8.92 -9.42
N ILE A 232 -14.21 10.17 -9.81
CA ILE A 232 -14.75 11.32 -9.05
C ILE A 232 -16.23 11.62 -9.39
N SER A 233 -16.77 11.03 -10.47
CA SER A 233 -18.14 11.29 -10.92
C SER A 233 -19.25 11.01 -9.89
N PRO A 234 -19.27 9.84 -9.19
CA PRO A 234 -20.33 9.52 -8.23
C PRO A 234 -20.50 10.59 -7.16
N TYR A 235 -19.39 11.23 -6.80
CA TYR A 235 -19.29 12.21 -5.75
C TYR A 235 -19.86 13.59 -6.11
N ILE A 236 -19.95 13.93 -7.40
CA ILE A 236 -20.35 15.28 -7.85
C ILE A 236 -21.73 15.26 -8.52
N SER A 237 -22.25 14.06 -8.84
CA SER A 237 -23.63 13.90 -9.29
C SER A 237 -24.64 14.31 -8.21
N THR A 238 -25.62 15.14 -8.58
CA THR A 238 -26.64 15.71 -7.68
C THR A 238 -27.58 14.69 -7.03
N ILE A 239 -27.53 13.42 -7.43
CA ILE A 239 -28.36 12.33 -6.89
C ILE A 239 -27.73 11.75 -5.61
N TYR A 240 -26.42 11.89 -5.42
CA TYR A 240 -25.67 11.37 -4.28
C TYR A 240 -24.76 12.46 -3.70
N SER A 241 -25.30 13.61 -3.28
CA SER A 241 -24.49 14.67 -2.63
C SER A 241 -23.88 14.16 -1.31
N VAL A 242 -22.78 13.42 -1.43
CA VAL A 242 -22.05 12.72 -0.36
C VAL A 242 -20.71 13.39 -0.13
N LEU A 243 -20.27 14.31 -1.02
CA LEU A 243 -19.06 15.07 -0.77
C LEU A 243 -19.24 16.07 0.35
N THR A 244 -18.40 15.90 1.36
CA THR A 244 -18.18 16.92 2.36
C THR A 244 -17.45 18.11 1.72
N SER A 245 -17.53 19.30 2.33
CA SER A 245 -16.72 20.45 1.91
C SER A 245 -15.22 20.15 1.87
N ILE A 246 -14.76 19.18 2.67
CA ILE A 246 -13.39 18.69 2.73
C ILE A 246 -13.01 18.00 1.42
N ASP A 247 -13.88 17.17 0.89
CA ASP A 247 -13.60 16.43 -0.34
C ASP A 247 -13.49 17.33 -1.57
N HIS A 248 -14.37 18.32 -1.68
CA HIS A 248 -14.27 19.34 -2.72
C HIS A 248 -12.94 20.09 -2.63
N SER A 249 -12.49 20.42 -1.41
CA SER A 249 -11.19 21.06 -1.19
C SER A 249 -10.02 20.18 -1.63
N ILE A 250 -10.06 18.87 -1.35
CA ILE A 250 -9.02 17.92 -1.77
C ILE A 250 -9.02 17.80 -3.29
N LEU A 251 -10.19 17.61 -3.89
CA LEU A 251 -10.33 17.45 -5.33
C LEU A 251 -9.85 18.69 -6.09
N ASN A 252 -10.24 19.89 -5.67
CA ASN A 252 -9.78 21.13 -6.30
C ASN A 252 -8.25 21.22 -6.27
N LYS A 253 -7.62 20.86 -5.14
CA LYS A 253 -6.16 20.85 -5.06
C LYS A 253 -5.51 19.76 -5.92
N GLN A 254 -6.15 18.60 -6.07
CA GLN A 254 -5.68 17.57 -7.01
C GLN A 254 -5.73 18.08 -8.45
N ILE A 255 -6.84 18.74 -8.84
CA ILE A 255 -7.03 19.34 -10.17
C ILE A 255 -6.01 20.46 -10.42
N ASP A 256 -5.76 21.34 -9.45
CA ASP A 256 -4.74 22.40 -9.53
C ASP A 256 -3.36 21.80 -9.85
N VAL A 257 -2.97 20.73 -9.15
CA VAL A 257 -1.68 20.05 -9.34
C VAL A 257 -1.61 19.36 -10.70
N ILE A 258 -2.66 18.63 -11.09
CA ILE A 258 -2.76 17.98 -12.41
C ILE A 258 -2.57 19.02 -13.52
N SER A 259 -3.32 20.11 -13.45
CA SER A 259 -3.30 21.18 -14.44
C SER A 259 -1.92 21.83 -14.52
N SER A 260 -1.30 22.09 -13.37
CA SER A 260 0.06 22.66 -13.29
C SER A 260 1.11 21.74 -13.95
N ILE A 261 1.03 20.42 -13.72
CA ILE A 261 1.95 19.44 -14.31
C ILE A 261 1.77 19.37 -15.83
N LEU A 262 0.53 19.40 -16.32
CA LEU A 262 0.23 19.35 -17.75
C LEU A 262 0.71 20.61 -18.51
N ILE A 263 0.85 21.74 -17.81
CA ILE A 263 1.26 23.04 -18.36
C ILE A 263 2.79 23.28 -18.28
N ALA A 264 3.52 22.55 -17.44
CA ALA A 264 4.92 22.83 -17.13
C ALA A 264 5.89 22.69 -18.34
N GLU A 265 6.93 23.53 -18.37
CA GLU A 265 7.89 23.60 -19.48
C GLU A 265 8.92 22.44 -19.47
N ASP A 266 9.31 21.93 -18.30
CA ASP A 266 10.34 20.88 -18.14
C ASP A 266 9.72 19.45 -18.11
N ARG A 267 9.30 18.98 -19.29
CA ARG A 267 8.37 17.85 -19.45
C ARG A 267 8.98 16.46 -19.36
N ASP A 268 10.30 16.33 -19.46
CA ASP A 268 10.96 15.03 -19.59
C ASP A 268 11.04 14.25 -18.26
N THR A 269 11.02 14.94 -17.11
CA THR A 269 10.93 14.33 -15.76
C THR A 269 9.50 14.28 -15.21
N LEU A 270 8.60 15.14 -15.70
CA LEU A 270 7.22 15.26 -15.20
C LEU A 270 6.26 14.20 -15.75
N SER A 271 6.55 13.60 -16.91
CA SER A 271 5.71 12.56 -17.53
C SER A 271 5.57 11.29 -16.67
N ASP A 272 6.66 10.81 -16.07
CA ASP A 272 6.65 9.61 -15.22
C ASP A 272 5.95 9.88 -13.87
N HIS A 273 6.12 11.10 -13.35
CA HIS A 273 5.44 11.56 -12.15
C HIS A 273 3.94 11.75 -12.38
N PHE A 274 3.51 12.18 -13.57
CA PHE A 274 2.10 12.37 -13.92
C PHE A 274 1.31 11.06 -13.87
N ALA A 275 1.83 10.00 -14.52
CA ALA A 275 1.19 8.69 -14.50
C ALA A 275 1.12 8.12 -13.07
N THR A 276 2.22 8.24 -12.33
CA THR A 276 2.30 7.82 -10.93
C THR A 276 1.31 8.60 -10.05
N LEU A 277 1.20 9.91 -10.25
CA LEU A 277 0.31 10.78 -9.50
C LEU A 277 -1.15 10.40 -9.71
N LEU A 278 -1.59 10.27 -10.97
CA LEU A 278 -2.97 9.90 -11.27
C LEU A 278 -3.32 8.50 -10.76
N MET A 279 -2.40 7.54 -10.89
CA MET A 279 -2.59 6.21 -10.31
C MET A 279 -2.85 6.28 -8.80
N ILE A 280 -2.08 7.10 -8.07
CA ILE A 280 -2.22 7.27 -6.62
C ILE A 280 -3.49 8.04 -6.25
N TYR A 281 -3.87 9.05 -7.03
CA TYR A 281 -5.15 9.76 -6.82
C TYR A 281 -6.33 8.83 -7.06
N ASN A 282 -6.26 7.98 -8.09
CA ASN A 282 -7.26 6.97 -8.35
C ASN A 282 -7.35 5.99 -7.18
N GLU A 283 -6.24 5.49 -6.66
CA GLU A 283 -6.20 4.63 -5.46
C GLU A 283 -6.80 5.34 -4.23
N TYR A 284 -6.48 6.62 -4.02
CA TYR A 284 -7.05 7.42 -2.93
C TYR A 284 -8.59 7.47 -2.99
N TRP A 285 -9.17 7.79 -4.15
CA TRP A 285 -10.63 7.86 -4.30
C TRP A 285 -11.30 6.49 -4.16
N ASP A 286 -10.64 5.43 -4.58
CA ASP A 286 -11.14 4.06 -4.39
C ASP A 286 -11.13 3.64 -2.92
N HIS A 287 -10.06 3.90 -2.18
CA HIS A 287 -10.02 3.63 -0.74
C HIS A 287 -10.95 4.55 0.05
N ARG A 288 -11.19 5.76 -0.43
CA ARG A 288 -12.17 6.65 0.17
C ARG A 288 -13.57 6.02 0.16
N ASP A 289 -14.01 5.44 -0.95
CA ASP A 289 -15.31 4.74 -1.02
C ASP A 289 -15.29 3.38 -0.33
N SER A 290 -14.26 2.57 -0.61
CA SER A 290 -14.24 1.16 -0.24
C SER A 290 -13.82 0.90 1.20
N ILE A 291 -13.05 1.82 1.81
CA ILE A 291 -12.53 1.69 3.18
C ILE A 291 -13.14 2.77 4.07
N VAL A 292 -12.88 4.05 3.79
CA VAL A 292 -13.30 5.15 4.69
C VAL A 292 -14.83 5.25 4.74
N GLY A 293 -15.49 5.23 3.58
CA GLY A 293 -16.95 5.27 3.45
C GLY A 293 -17.67 4.04 4.01
N LYS A 294 -16.93 2.97 4.32
CA LYS A 294 -17.46 1.68 4.79
C LYS A 294 -16.83 1.23 6.11
N LEU A 295 -16.31 2.17 6.91
CA LEU A 295 -15.81 1.84 8.24
C LEU A 295 -16.94 1.18 9.06
N PRO A 296 -16.66 0.05 9.75
CA PRO A 296 -17.68 -0.66 10.48
C PRO A 296 -18.17 0.19 11.66
N ILE A 297 -19.49 0.22 11.85
CA ILE A 297 -20.13 0.84 13.01
C ILE A 297 -20.44 -0.28 14.01
N PRO A 298 -19.69 -0.40 15.13
CA PRO A 298 -19.86 -1.52 16.06
C PRO A 298 -21.21 -1.54 16.78
N CYS A 299 -21.80 -0.36 16.98
CA CYS A 299 -23.11 -0.14 17.58
C CYS A 299 -23.64 1.23 17.17
N SER A 300 -24.96 1.39 17.08
CA SER A 300 -25.65 2.63 16.71
C SER A 300 -25.16 3.85 17.49
N ILE A 301 -24.84 3.70 18.78
CA ILE A 301 -24.35 4.79 19.64
C ILE A 301 -23.00 5.36 19.21
N PHE A 302 -22.18 4.56 18.51
CA PHE A 302 -20.85 4.95 18.06
C PHE A 302 -20.85 5.50 16.63
N LYS A 303 -22.03 5.69 16.01
CA LYS A 303 -22.12 6.23 14.65
C LYS A 303 -21.42 7.58 14.51
N SER A 304 -21.68 8.52 15.42
CA SER A 304 -21.04 9.85 15.43
C SER A 304 -19.53 9.77 15.62
N ASP A 305 -19.06 8.78 16.39
CA ASP A 305 -17.65 8.54 16.64
C ASP A 305 -16.93 7.99 15.42
N VAL A 306 -17.56 7.08 14.68
CA VAL A 306 -17.04 6.57 13.40
C VAL A 306 -17.05 7.67 12.34
N GLU A 307 -18.12 8.48 12.26
CA GLU A 307 -18.18 9.65 11.38
C GLU A 307 -17.08 10.68 11.71
N LEU A 308 -16.74 10.85 12.99
CA LEU A 308 -15.62 11.68 13.41
C LEU A 308 -14.27 11.11 12.96
N VAL A 309 -14.07 9.78 13.05
CA VAL A 309 -12.86 9.13 12.50
C VAL A 309 -12.77 9.35 10.99
N MET A 310 -13.86 9.13 10.26
CA MET A 310 -13.94 9.39 8.81
C MET A 310 -13.55 10.84 8.50
N LYS A 311 -14.10 11.81 9.25
CA LYS A 311 -13.78 13.22 9.08
C LYS A 311 -12.29 13.51 9.32
N LYS A 312 -11.69 12.99 10.41
CA LYS A 312 -10.26 13.18 10.71
C LYS A 312 -9.37 12.62 9.60
N LEU A 313 -9.71 11.47 9.04
CA LEU A 313 -8.97 10.86 7.92
C LEU A 313 -8.96 11.79 6.69
N LEU A 314 -10.07 12.47 6.40
CA LEU A 314 -10.16 13.43 5.31
C LEU A 314 -9.41 14.72 5.63
N GLU A 315 -9.55 15.25 6.85
CA GLU A 315 -8.86 16.46 7.30
C GLU A 315 -7.33 16.31 7.21
N ILE A 316 -6.79 15.12 7.52
CA ILE A 316 -5.34 14.85 7.38
C ILE A 316 -4.88 15.04 5.93
N VAL A 317 -5.62 14.51 4.97
CA VAL A 317 -5.30 14.65 3.54
C VAL A 317 -5.48 16.09 3.09
N GLN A 318 -6.58 16.73 3.46
CA GLN A 318 -6.83 18.14 3.16
C GLN A 318 -5.68 19.02 3.67
N ASN A 319 -5.29 18.87 4.94
CA ASN A 319 -4.22 19.64 5.55
C ASN A 319 -2.89 19.41 4.84
N ALA A 320 -2.56 18.17 4.46
CA ALA A 320 -1.36 17.89 3.68
C ALA A 320 -1.41 18.52 2.28
N PHE A 321 -2.59 18.61 1.66
CA PHE A 321 -2.75 19.21 0.33
C PHE A 321 -2.69 20.74 0.32
N LEU A 322 -3.04 21.38 1.44
CA LEU A 322 -2.91 22.83 1.65
C LEU A 322 -1.45 23.29 1.82
N LYS A 323 -0.52 22.35 2.05
CA LYS A 323 0.91 22.62 2.22
C LYS A 323 1.61 22.83 0.89
N GLU A 324 2.59 23.74 0.85
CA GLU A 324 3.39 23.99 -0.34
C GLU A 324 4.54 22.99 -0.43
N ILE A 325 4.31 21.91 -1.17
CA ILE A 325 5.24 20.77 -1.27
C ILE A 325 5.34 20.23 -2.69
N ASP A 326 6.50 19.65 -2.99
CA ASP A 326 6.78 19.00 -4.27
C ASP A 326 5.86 17.79 -4.56
N VAL A 327 5.65 17.52 -5.84
CA VAL A 327 4.78 16.43 -6.33
C VAL A 327 5.26 15.06 -5.81
N LEU A 328 6.57 14.82 -5.71
CA LEU A 328 7.10 13.56 -5.19
C LEU A 328 6.79 13.36 -3.70
N VAL A 329 6.78 14.45 -2.93
CA VAL A 329 6.42 14.40 -1.51
C VAL A 329 4.93 14.08 -1.37
N ARG A 330 4.07 14.67 -2.21
CA ARG A 330 2.62 14.35 -2.27
C ARG A 330 2.38 12.89 -2.62
N ILE A 331 3.04 12.40 -3.67
CA ILE A 331 3.02 11.01 -4.10
C ILE A 331 3.40 10.07 -2.96
N LYS A 332 4.51 10.35 -2.26
CA LYS A 332 4.97 9.52 -1.14
C LYS A 332 3.96 9.55 0.01
N PHE A 333 3.46 10.72 0.39
CA PHE A 333 2.48 10.87 1.46
C PHE A 333 1.22 10.03 1.19
N LEU A 334 0.64 10.16 -0.01
CA LEU A 334 -0.57 9.43 -0.37
C LEU A 334 -0.35 7.91 -0.43
N ARG A 335 0.82 7.44 -0.87
CA ARG A 335 1.15 6.01 -0.79
C ARG A 335 1.11 5.52 0.66
N LEU A 336 1.74 6.25 1.58
CA LEU A 336 1.75 5.88 3.00
C LEU A 336 0.35 5.96 3.62
N TYR A 337 -0.45 6.95 3.23
CA TYR A 337 -1.85 7.07 3.63
C TYR A 337 -2.70 5.88 3.12
N ASN A 338 -2.55 5.51 1.84
CA ASN A 338 -3.26 4.38 1.24
C ASN A 338 -2.88 3.05 1.93
N GLU A 339 -1.60 2.84 2.24
CA GLU A 339 -1.16 1.67 3.01
C GLU A 339 -1.73 1.68 4.44
N PHE A 340 -1.77 2.84 5.10
CA PHE A 340 -2.43 2.98 6.39
C PHE A 340 -3.92 2.62 6.34
N LEU A 341 -4.65 3.02 5.29
CA LEU A 341 -6.06 2.65 5.13
C LEU A 341 -6.24 1.13 5.00
N LYS A 342 -5.34 0.43 4.31
CA LYS A 342 -5.34 -1.04 4.25
C LYS A 342 -5.16 -1.66 5.64
N HIS A 343 -4.27 -1.10 6.46
CA HIS A 343 -4.13 -1.53 7.86
C HIS A 343 -5.40 -1.26 8.68
N LEU A 344 -6.02 -0.09 8.52
CA LEU A 344 -7.27 0.27 9.20
C LEU A 344 -8.42 -0.66 8.83
N GLN A 345 -8.54 -1.04 7.56
CA GLN A 345 -9.53 -2.03 7.08
C GLN A 345 -9.36 -3.39 7.76
N GLY A 346 -8.12 -3.75 8.13
CA GLY A 346 -7.81 -5.01 8.80
C GLY A 346 -8.14 -5.04 10.30
N ILE A 347 -8.57 -3.92 10.91
CA ILE A 347 -8.89 -3.88 12.34
C ILE A 347 -10.23 -4.56 12.60
N ASN A 348 -10.23 -5.50 13.56
CA ASN A 348 -11.44 -6.05 14.12
C ASN A 348 -11.91 -5.18 15.30
N PHE A 349 -12.89 -4.30 15.06
CA PHE A 349 -13.45 -3.40 16.08
C PHE A 349 -14.37 -4.13 17.07
N GLN A 350 -13.85 -5.14 17.75
CA GLN A 350 -14.55 -5.80 18.85
C GLN A 350 -14.64 -4.90 20.06
N TRP A 351 -15.81 -4.89 20.69
CA TRP A 351 -16.06 -4.10 21.88
C TRP A 351 -15.84 -4.95 23.13
N PHE A 352 -14.84 -4.56 23.93
CA PHE A 352 -14.53 -5.18 25.22
C PHE A 352 -14.81 -4.24 26.39
N MET A 353 -15.23 -4.82 27.50
CA MET A 353 -15.38 -4.14 28.79
C MET A 353 -14.66 -4.88 29.91
N SER A 354 -14.32 -4.13 30.95
CA SER A 354 -13.65 -4.67 32.13
C SER A 354 -14.59 -5.52 32.99
N LYS A 355 -14.03 -6.46 33.75
CA LYS A 355 -14.80 -7.23 34.75
C LYS A 355 -15.51 -6.37 35.79
N PHE A 356 -14.96 -5.20 36.13
CA PHE A 356 -15.57 -4.29 37.09
C PHE A 356 -16.87 -3.66 36.60
N SER A 357 -17.09 -3.65 35.28
CA SER A 357 -18.30 -3.11 34.66
C SER A 357 -19.41 -4.16 34.52
N TYR A 358 -19.14 -5.43 34.86
CA TYR A 358 -20.08 -6.54 34.71
C TYR A 358 -21.16 -6.56 35.78
N PHE A 359 -22.38 -6.92 35.39
CA PHE A 359 -23.51 -7.22 36.26
C PHE A 359 -24.39 -8.31 35.63
N PRO A 360 -25.14 -9.11 36.44
CA PRO A 360 -25.80 -10.33 35.99
C PRO A 360 -26.74 -10.16 34.78
N GLU A 361 -27.40 -9.01 34.67
CA GLU A 361 -28.33 -8.68 33.59
C GLU A 361 -27.66 -8.61 32.20
N LEU A 362 -26.33 -8.65 32.13
CA LEU A 362 -25.57 -8.76 30.88
C LEU A 362 -25.38 -10.20 30.40
N GLU A 363 -25.83 -11.21 31.15
CA GLU A 363 -25.77 -12.61 30.75
C GLU A 363 -26.51 -12.81 29.41
N GLY A 364 -25.82 -13.38 28.42
CA GLY A 364 -26.37 -13.60 27.07
C GLY A 364 -26.09 -12.48 26.06
N VAL A 365 -25.73 -11.27 26.49
CA VAL A 365 -25.31 -10.15 25.59
C VAL A 365 -23.81 -9.89 25.60
N VAL A 366 -23.09 -10.50 26.56
CA VAL A 366 -21.63 -10.51 26.62
C VAL A 366 -21.07 -11.93 26.76
N GLU A 367 -19.84 -12.13 26.31
CA GLU A 367 -19.07 -13.37 26.45
C GLU A 367 -17.82 -13.12 27.31
N GLU A 368 -17.60 -13.98 28.30
CA GLU A 368 -16.39 -13.91 29.13
C GLU A 368 -15.16 -14.38 28.34
N VAL A 369 -14.14 -13.52 28.29
CA VAL A 369 -12.85 -13.82 27.67
C VAL A 369 -11.76 -13.68 28.72
N THR A 370 -11.14 -14.81 29.07
CA THR A 370 -10.02 -14.85 30.03
C THR A 370 -8.71 -15.22 29.33
N LYS A 371 -7.71 -14.35 29.44
CA LYS A 371 -6.36 -14.54 28.93
C LYS A 371 -5.35 -14.02 29.95
N ASN A 372 -4.27 -14.77 30.22
CA ASN A 372 -3.20 -14.37 31.15
C ASN A 372 -3.70 -13.90 32.54
N ASP A 373 -4.64 -14.63 33.15
CA ASP A 373 -5.26 -14.28 34.44
C ASP A 373 -5.96 -12.89 34.47
N VAL A 374 -6.37 -12.41 33.30
CA VAL A 374 -7.20 -11.21 33.11
C VAL A 374 -8.53 -11.65 32.49
N THR A 375 -9.62 -11.30 33.15
CA THR A 375 -10.98 -11.52 32.66
C THR A 375 -11.53 -10.21 32.10
N SER A 376 -11.98 -10.26 30.86
CA SER A 376 -12.71 -9.21 30.16
C SER A 376 -14.01 -9.77 29.59
N TYR A 377 -14.95 -8.90 29.23
CA TYR A 377 -16.19 -9.31 28.58
C TYR A 377 -16.26 -8.72 27.18
N ARG A 378 -16.44 -9.57 26.18
CA ARG A 378 -16.69 -9.19 24.79
C ARG A 378 -18.18 -8.98 24.59
N VAL A 379 -18.57 -7.85 24.03
CA VAL A 379 -19.98 -7.59 23.67
C VAL A 379 -20.32 -8.38 22.41
N ILE A 380 -21.36 -9.22 22.48
CA ILE A 380 -21.82 -10.06 21.36
C ILE A 380 -23.12 -9.54 20.74
N GLU A 381 -23.97 -8.87 21.53
CA GLU A 381 -25.21 -8.21 21.07
C GLU A 381 -25.17 -6.72 21.45
N PRO A 382 -24.56 -5.85 20.61
CA PRO A 382 -24.24 -4.47 21.01
C PRO A 382 -25.43 -3.56 21.28
N GLU A 383 -26.54 -3.72 20.56
CA GLU A 383 -27.74 -2.89 20.76
C GLU A 383 -28.45 -3.25 22.07
N ASP A 384 -28.70 -4.53 22.31
CA ASP A 384 -29.30 -5.03 23.55
C ASP A 384 -28.42 -4.70 24.76
N PHE A 385 -27.09 -4.80 24.60
CA PHE A 385 -26.12 -4.39 25.61
C PHE A 385 -26.29 -2.92 26.01
N VAL A 386 -26.45 -2.02 25.03
CA VAL A 386 -26.67 -0.60 25.30
C VAL A 386 -28.02 -0.37 25.99
N GLU A 387 -29.08 -1.02 25.54
CA GLU A 387 -30.41 -0.92 26.14
C GLU A 387 -30.36 -1.31 27.63
N ILE A 388 -29.70 -2.42 27.96
CA ILE A 388 -29.53 -2.88 29.35
C ILE A 388 -28.81 -1.82 30.20
N PHE A 389 -27.74 -1.19 29.70
CA PHE A 389 -27.05 -0.12 30.43
C PHE A 389 -27.94 1.12 30.64
N MET A 390 -28.73 1.51 29.63
CA MET A 390 -29.66 2.63 29.73
C MET A 390 -30.78 2.36 30.73
N THR A 391 -31.41 1.18 30.69
CA THR A 391 -32.47 0.78 31.62
C THR A 391 -32.00 0.74 33.07
N ASN A 392 -30.73 0.37 33.28
CA ASN A 392 -30.12 0.30 34.61
C ASN A 392 -29.47 1.64 35.06
N GLU A 393 -29.66 2.73 34.30
CA GLU A 393 -29.07 4.06 34.56
C GLU A 393 -27.53 4.03 34.78
N LYS A 394 -26.84 3.12 34.09
CA LYS A 394 -25.38 2.95 34.19
C LYS A 394 -24.66 3.61 33.01
N PRO A 395 -23.44 4.12 33.22
CA PRO A 395 -22.64 4.69 32.13
C PRO A 395 -22.20 3.59 31.16
N ILE A 396 -22.47 3.81 29.88
CA ILE A 396 -22.09 2.88 28.81
C ILE A 396 -20.55 2.84 28.70
N PRO A 397 -19.91 1.65 28.67
CA PRO A 397 -18.47 1.52 28.51
C PRO A 397 -17.96 2.13 27.20
N ARG A 398 -16.72 2.63 27.20
CA ARG A 398 -16.09 3.17 25.99
C ARG A 398 -15.68 2.06 25.03
N HIS A 399 -15.61 2.38 23.73
CA HIS A 399 -15.01 1.52 22.72
C HIS A 399 -13.51 1.83 22.56
N PHE A 400 -12.65 1.19 23.36
CA PHE A 400 -11.22 1.56 23.46
C PHE A 400 -10.43 1.49 22.15
N LEU A 401 -10.73 0.58 21.23
CA LEU A 401 -10.07 0.56 19.90
C LEU A 401 -10.43 1.80 19.06
N LEU A 402 -11.68 2.24 19.13
CA LEU A 402 -12.16 3.41 18.40
C LEU A 402 -11.56 4.69 18.99
N GLU A 403 -11.48 4.76 20.32
CA GLU A 403 -10.78 5.82 21.04
C GLU A 403 -9.28 5.86 20.72
N ALA A 404 -8.62 4.69 20.62
CA ALA A 404 -7.22 4.61 20.24
C ALA A 404 -7.00 5.17 18.82
N VAL A 405 -7.81 4.74 17.85
CA VAL A 405 -7.75 5.26 16.47
C VAL A 405 -7.95 6.77 16.44
N LYS A 406 -8.98 7.31 17.12
CA LYS A 406 -9.22 8.77 17.19
C LYS A 406 -7.98 9.52 17.70
N LYS A 407 -7.42 9.07 18.82
CA LYS A 407 -6.24 9.71 19.43
C LYS A 407 -5.01 9.60 18.52
N LEU A 408 -4.81 8.48 17.84
CA LEU A 408 -3.69 8.31 16.91
C LEU A 408 -3.81 9.25 15.71
N LEU A 409 -5.02 9.43 15.16
CA LEU A 409 -5.27 10.41 14.11
C LEU A 409 -5.03 11.86 14.59
N ASP A 410 -5.34 12.16 15.85
CA ASP A 410 -5.00 13.46 16.45
C ASP A 410 -3.48 13.67 16.55
N VAL A 411 -2.72 12.61 16.86
CA VAL A 411 -1.25 12.67 16.86
C VAL A 411 -0.71 12.89 15.44
N VAL A 412 -1.28 12.24 14.42
CA VAL A 412 -0.91 12.47 13.01
C VAL A 412 -1.15 13.93 12.62
N ARG A 413 -2.32 14.47 12.98
CA ARG A 413 -2.64 15.88 12.72
C ARG A 413 -1.69 16.82 13.47
N MET A 414 -1.34 16.50 14.72
CA MET A 414 -0.34 17.26 15.48
C MET A 414 1.03 17.32 14.77
N SER A 415 1.39 16.27 14.02
CA SER A 415 2.62 16.27 13.21
C SER A 415 2.55 17.23 12.01
N LEU A 416 1.38 17.35 11.37
CA LEU A 416 1.16 18.31 10.27
C LEU A 416 1.25 19.76 10.75
N ASP A 417 0.75 20.01 11.96
CA ASP A 417 0.66 21.34 12.59
C ASP A 417 1.90 21.66 13.45
N LYS A 418 2.97 20.86 13.38
CA LYS A 418 4.16 21.01 14.22
C LYS A 418 4.87 22.33 13.94
N VAL A 419 4.86 23.22 14.95
CA VAL A 419 5.54 24.52 14.88
C VAL A 419 7.04 24.35 14.70
N GLY A 420 7.61 25.08 13.74
CA GLY A 420 9.04 25.09 13.45
C GLY A 420 9.49 24.06 12.40
N TRP A 421 8.59 23.22 11.91
CA TRP A 421 8.87 22.34 10.77
C TRP A 421 8.49 23.01 9.45
N SER A 422 9.23 22.67 8.40
CA SER A 422 8.86 23.05 7.04
C SER A 422 7.60 22.31 6.61
N ASP A 423 6.85 22.86 5.66
CA ASP A 423 5.68 22.19 5.08
C ASP A 423 6.02 20.78 4.56
N GLU A 424 7.20 20.63 3.96
CA GLU A 424 7.71 19.35 3.48
C GLU A 424 7.99 18.37 4.63
N ASP A 425 8.65 18.80 5.71
CA ASP A 425 8.92 17.96 6.88
C ASP A 425 7.63 17.55 7.61
N SER A 426 6.66 18.46 7.71
CA SER A 426 5.35 18.19 8.30
C SER A 426 4.57 17.13 7.51
N VAL A 427 4.58 17.19 6.19
CA VAL A 427 3.90 16.18 5.36
C VAL A 427 4.65 14.84 5.37
N LYS A 428 5.99 14.85 5.29
CA LYS A 428 6.80 13.63 5.38
C LYS A 428 6.59 12.92 6.72
N SER A 429 6.60 13.67 7.82
CA SER A 429 6.41 13.11 9.16
C SER A 429 5.01 12.53 9.35
N ALA A 430 3.97 13.21 8.88
CA ALA A 430 2.61 12.69 8.91
C ALA A 430 2.46 11.39 8.12
N GLY A 431 3.05 11.31 6.92
CA GLY A 431 3.07 10.09 6.12
C GLY A 431 3.79 8.94 6.82
N ASP A 432 5.01 9.19 7.32
CA ASP A 432 5.79 8.17 8.04
C ASP A 432 5.06 7.72 9.32
N LEU A 433 4.40 8.64 10.03
CA LEU A 433 3.62 8.33 11.23
C LEU A 433 2.38 7.50 10.93
N LEU A 434 1.64 7.80 9.86
CA LEU A 434 0.49 6.99 9.43
C LEU A 434 0.89 5.54 9.24
N LEU A 435 2.01 5.28 8.54
CA LEU A 435 2.48 3.91 8.32
C LEU A 435 2.88 3.23 9.65
N ALA A 436 3.64 3.93 10.50
CA ALA A 436 4.06 3.42 11.80
C ALA A 436 2.87 3.05 12.71
N VAL A 437 1.84 3.88 12.70
CA VAL A 437 0.58 3.64 13.41
C VAL A 437 -0.17 2.45 12.80
N GLY A 438 -0.23 2.36 11.47
CA GLY A 438 -0.84 1.22 10.78
C GLY A 438 -0.19 -0.12 11.19
N HIS A 439 1.13 -0.15 11.29
CA HIS A 439 1.86 -1.33 11.77
C HIS A 439 1.53 -1.68 13.23
N SER A 440 1.26 -0.70 14.09
CA SER A 440 0.99 -0.93 15.52
C SER A 440 -0.43 -1.43 15.80
N PHE A 441 -1.38 -1.34 14.86
CA PHE A 441 -2.74 -1.90 15.00
C PHE A 441 -2.76 -3.40 15.29
N THR A 442 -1.68 -4.08 14.94
CA THR A 442 -1.42 -5.46 15.33
C THR A 442 -1.49 -5.71 16.84
N HIS A 443 -1.23 -4.69 17.68
CA HIS A 443 -1.33 -4.76 19.14
C HIS A 443 -2.74 -4.56 19.68
N PHE A 444 -3.72 -4.24 18.84
CA PHE A 444 -5.11 -4.08 19.30
C PHE A 444 -5.69 -5.40 19.80
N GLU A 445 -5.20 -6.54 19.31
CA GLU A 445 -5.53 -7.87 19.83
C GLU A 445 -5.06 -8.09 21.28
N ASP A 446 -4.03 -7.35 21.73
CA ASP A 446 -3.51 -7.45 23.10
C ASP A 446 -4.48 -6.81 24.12
N GLN A 447 -5.55 -6.12 23.69
CA GLN A 447 -6.50 -5.45 24.56
C GLN A 447 -7.03 -6.34 25.70
N VAL A 448 -7.26 -7.62 25.40
CA VAL A 448 -7.78 -8.61 26.38
C VAL A 448 -6.75 -9.01 27.46
N ASP A 449 -5.47 -8.67 27.25
CA ASP A 449 -4.40 -8.91 28.22
C ASP A 449 -4.29 -7.80 29.28
N TYR A 450 -5.06 -6.70 29.16
CA TYR A 450 -5.01 -5.56 30.06
C TYR A 450 -6.10 -5.60 31.12
N ARG A 451 -5.69 -5.51 32.40
CA ARG A 451 -6.63 -5.32 33.53
C ARG A 451 -7.24 -3.91 33.55
N ASP A 452 -6.49 -2.92 33.07
CA ASP A 452 -6.89 -1.52 32.96
C ASP A 452 -6.88 -1.11 31.49
N LEU A 453 -8.07 -0.90 30.93
CA LEU A 453 -8.23 -0.54 29.52
C LEU A 453 -7.79 0.91 29.22
N GLU A 454 -7.71 1.78 30.24
CA GLU A 454 -7.10 3.11 30.08
C GLU A 454 -5.57 3.00 29.96
N HIS A 455 -4.95 2.01 30.62
CA HIS A 455 -3.54 1.70 30.42
C HIS A 455 -3.28 1.17 29.01
N PHE A 456 -4.13 0.27 28.49
CA PHE A 456 -4.07 -0.18 27.09
C PHE A 456 -4.13 1.01 26.12
N LEU A 457 -5.10 1.91 26.33
CA LEU A 457 -5.25 3.10 25.50
C LEU A 457 -4.00 3.97 25.53
N ARG A 458 -3.43 4.21 26.72
CA ARG A 458 -2.19 4.97 26.87
C ARG A 458 -1.04 4.31 26.14
N ASP A 459 -0.88 2.99 26.27
CA ASP A 459 0.24 2.27 25.67
C ASP A 459 0.16 2.30 24.14
N CYS A 460 -1.05 2.24 23.57
CA CYS A 460 -1.24 2.37 22.13
C CYS A 460 -0.94 3.77 21.59
N THR A 461 -1.26 4.84 22.35
CA THR A 461 -1.27 6.22 21.80
C THR A 461 -0.09 7.08 22.24
N LEU A 462 0.33 6.96 23.50
CA LEU A 462 1.33 7.84 24.11
C LEU A 462 2.70 7.80 23.41
N PRO A 463 3.20 6.65 22.93
CA PRO A 463 4.52 6.61 22.31
C PRO A 463 4.60 7.48 21.06
N PHE A 464 3.59 7.41 20.20
CA PHE A 464 3.51 8.23 19.01
C PHE A 464 3.36 9.71 19.35
N TYR A 465 2.56 10.03 20.38
CA TYR A 465 2.43 11.40 20.88
C TYR A 465 3.77 11.98 21.34
N CYS A 466 4.53 11.22 22.15
CA CYS A 466 5.84 11.61 22.64
C CYS A 466 6.85 11.82 21.51
N VAL A 467 6.86 10.93 20.50
CA VAL A 467 7.72 11.09 19.32
C VAL A 467 7.47 12.44 18.64
N VAL A 468 6.22 12.80 18.36
CA VAL A 468 5.91 14.08 17.71
C VAL A 468 6.22 15.26 18.64
N GLN A 469 5.88 15.16 19.93
CA GLN A 469 6.07 16.26 20.88
C GLN A 469 7.55 16.59 21.09
N ASN A 470 8.39 15.57 21.30
CA ASN A 470 9.78 15.71 21.73
C ASN A 470 10.76 15.90 20.57
N SER A 471 10.30 15.79 19.32
CA SER A 471 11.15 15.95 18.15
C SER A 471 11.26 17.40 17.71
N HIS A 472 12.50 17.88 17.61
CA HIS A 472 12.80 19.24 17.13
C HIS A 472 13.06 19.29 15.63
N THR A 473 13.51 18.21 15.01
CA THR A 473 13.78 18.12 13.57
C THR A 473 13.19 16.85 12.99
N TYR A 474 12.93 16.82 11.68
CA TYR A 474 12.47 15.62 10.99
C TYR A 474 13.42 14.42 11.16
N ARG A 475 14.74 14.65 11.18
CA ARG A 475 15.73 13.58 11.40
C ARG A 475 15.61 12.96 12.79
N ASP A 476 15.42 13.79 13.82
CA ASP A 476 15.22 13.32 15.20
C ASP A 476 13.90 12.55 15.32
N PHE A 477 12.83 13.09 14.73
CA PHE A 477 11.53 12.43 14.61
C PHE A 477 11.66 11.05 13.99
N LYS A 478 12.33 10.94 12.84
CA LYS A 478 12.46 9.66 12.15
C LYS A 478 13.16 8.62 13.01
N ARG A 479 14.28 9.01 13.63
CA ARG A 479 15.03 8.14 14.55
C ARG A 479 14.17 7.67 15.73
N ARG A 480 13.40 8.57 16.36
CA ARG A 480 12.53 8.24 17.49
C ARG A 480 11.36 7.35 17.06
N LEU A 481 10.76 7.63 15.90
CA LEU A 481 9.69 6.81 15.33
C LEU A 481 10.17 5.39 15.03
N ASP A 482 11.36 5.24 14.43
CA ASP A 482 11.95 3.94 14.15
C ASP A 482 12.16 3.12 15.45
N ASN A 483 12.49 3.78 16.58
CA ASN A 483 12.59 3.10 17.87
C ASN A 483 11.22 2.60 18.37
N VAL A 484 10.16 3.41 18.22
CA VAL A 484 8.78 3.02 18.59
C VAL A 484 8.29 1.86 17.73
N GLU A 485 8.51 1.91 16.41
CA GLU A 485 8.14 0.81 15.51
C GLU A 485 8.87 -0.49 15.88
N ASN A 486 10.19 -0.40 16.14
CA ASN A 486 10.97 -1.55 16.58
C ASN A 486 10.42 -2.13 17.88
N PHE A 487 10.04 -1.29 18.86
CA PHE A 487 9.44 -1.74 20.11
C PHE A 487 8.20 -2.62 19.85
N TYR A 488 7.23 -2.15 19.07
CA TYR A 488 6.03 -2.91 18.74
C TYR A 488 6.34 -4.22 18.01
N VAL A 489 7.25 -4.18 17.03
CA VAL A 489 7.69 -5.39 16.31
C VAL A 489 8.34 -6.42 17.24
N TYR A 490 9.14 -5.99 18.22
CA TYR A 490 9.79 -6.90 19.16
C TYR A 490 8.84 -7.43 20.23
N VAL A 491 7.90 -6.61 20.71
CA VAL A 491 6.89 -7.01 21.71
C VAL A 491 5.98 -8.12 21.16
N ARG A 492 5.49 -8.02 19.92
CA ARG A 492 4.59 -9.03 19.32
C ARG A 492 5.30 -10.34 18.98
N LYS A 493 6.62 -10.31 18.79
CA LYS A 493 7.44 -11.48 18.42
C LYS A 493 7.95 -12.28 19.62
N GLN A 494 7.67 -11.83 20.83
CA GLN A 494 7.83 -12.65 22.02
C GLN A 494 6.58 -13.53 22.23
N ASN A 495 6.32 -14.46 21.31
CA ASN A 495 5.62 -15.68 21.70
C ASN A 495 6.55 -16.40 22.68
N GLN A 496 6.50 -16.04 23.97
CA GLN A 496 7.39 -16.57 24.97
C GLN A 496 7.14 -18.07 25.10
N ILE A 497 7.94 -18.86 24.39
CA ILE A 497 7.97 -20.30 24.60
C ILE A 497 8.74 -20.56 25.89
N GLY A 498 8.19 -21.43 26.74
CA GLY A 498 8.87 -21.85 27.96
C GLY A 498 10.18 -22.55 27.65
N ILE A 499 11.10 -22.55 28.63
CA ILE A 499 12.42 -23.17 28.50
C ILE A 499 12.38 -24.59 27.96
N GLN A 500 11.40 -25.40 28.39
CA GLN A 500 11.29 -26.79 27.92
C GLN A 500 11.08 -26.88 26.40
N VAL A 501 10.25 -26.01 25.84
CA VAL A 501 9.99 -25.97 24.39
C VAL A 501 11.22 -25.44 23.66
N ALA A 502 11.89 -24.43 24.22
CA ALA A 502 13.12 -23.89 23.66
C ALA A 502 14.26 -24.93 23.62
N LEU A 503 14.46 -25.70 24.69
CA LEU A 503 15.44 -26.79 24.76
C LEU A 503 15.14 -27.90 23.72
N ASN A 504 13.85 -28.21 23.51
CA ASN A 504 13.44 -29.18 22.48
C ASN A 504 13.76 -28.68 21.06
N LEU A 505 13.53 -27.40 20.77
CA LEU A 505 13.92 -26.80 19.48
C LEU A 505 15.44 -26.83 19.28
N CYS A 506 16.21 -26.50 20.32
CA CYS A 506 17.67 -26.59 20.26
C CYS A 506 18.16 -28.02 19.99
N GLU A 507 17.56 -29.03 20.62
CA GLU A 507 17.89 -30.44 20.39
C GLU A 507 17.57 -30.88 18.96
N GLN A 508 16.43 -30.48 18.40
CA GLN A 508 16.09 -30.82 17.02
C GLN A 508 17.14 -30.31 16.03
N GLU A 509 17.66 -29.09 16.24
CA GLU A 509 18.73 -28.54 15.41
C GLU A 509 20.07 -29.25 15.62
N VAL A 510 20.38 -29.68 16.86
CA VAL A 510 21.55 -30.53 17.14
C VAL A 510 21.46 -31.84 16.35
N CYS A 511 20.32 -32.53 16.41
CA CYS A 511 20.07 -33.77 15.68
C CYS A 511 20.17 -33.58 14.15
N LYS A 512 19.70 -32.43 13.61
CA LYS A 512 19.86 -32.11 12.18
C LYS A 512 21.33 -31.88 11.80
N ALA A 513 22.09 -31.20 12.65
CA ALA A 513 23.52 -30.98 12.44
C ALA A 513 24.31 -32.30 12.49
N GLU A 514 23.99 -33.19 13.43
CA GLU A 514 24.58 -34.55 13.49
C GLU A 514 24.30 -35.36 12.23
N LYS A 515 23.05 -35.36 11.74
CA LYS A 515 22.68 -35.99 10.45
C LYS A 515 23.43 -35.40 9.26
N SER A 516 23.86 -34.15 9.36
CA SER A 516 24.65 -33.45 8.34
C SER A 516 26.17 -33.62 8.52
N GLY A 517 26.60 -34.48 9.45
CA GLY A 517 28.02 -34.83 9.66
C GLY A 517 28.76 -34.00 10.71
N PHE A 518 28.10 -33.07 11.41
CA PHE A 518 28.73 -32.28 12.47
C PHE A 518 28.76 -33.04 13.79
N LYS A 519 29.95 -33.24 14.39
CA LYS A 519 30.09 -33.82 15.73
C LYS A 519 29.72 -32.79 16.80
N THR A 520 28.46 -32.78 17.21
CA THR A 520 27.97 -31.84 18.23
C THR A 520 26.94 -32.52 19.13
N MET A 521 27.08 -32.34 20.44
CA MET A 521 26.15 -32.86 21.45
C MET A 521 25.71 -31.70 22.34
N MET A 522 24.55 -31.85 22.97
CA MET A 522 23.94 -30.83 23.82
C MET A 522 23.59 -31.44 25.18
N ASP A 523 24.12 -30.84 26.24
CA ASP A 523 23.70 -31.16 27.61
C ASP A 523 22.53 -30.26 28.02
N LYS A 524 21.32 -30.83 27.96
CA LYS A 524 20.09 -30.13 28.34
C LYS A 524 20.11 -29.66 29.80
N THR A 525 20.60 -30.50 30.70
CA THR A 525 20.54 -30.25 32.14
C THR A 525 21.43 -29.07 32.52
N LEU A 526 22.64 -28.97 31.94
CA LEU A 526 23.52 -27.83 32.17
C LEU A 526 22.96 -26.53 31.58
N LEU A 527 22.37 -26.58 30.38
CA LEU A 527 21.74 -25.42 29.76
C LEU A 527 20.53 -24.93 30.55
N GLU A 528 19.72 -25.85 31.08
CA GLU A 528 18.59 -25.56 31.95
C GLU A 528 19.05 -24.91 33.27
N GLU A 529 20.05 -25.49 33.95
CA GLU A 529 20.59 -24.91 35.19
C GLU A 529 21.12 -23.48 34.96
N CYS A 530 21.80 -23.25 33.84
CA CYS A 530 22.31 -21.92 33.49
C CYS A 530 21.19 -20.93 33.16
N TYR A 531 20.18 -21.35 32.42
CA TYR A 531 19.04 -20.49 32.13
C TYR A 531 18.25 -20.14 33.39
N ASP A 532 18.03 -21.09 34.30
CA ASP A 532 17.36 -20.81 35.57
C ASP A 532 18.13 -19.79 36.41
N ARG A 533 19.47 -19.87 36.41
CA ARG A 533 20.33 -18.88 37.08
C ARG A 533 20.22 -17.51 36.42
N TYR A 534 20.22 -17.47 35.09
CA TYR A 534 20.01 -16.24 34.31
C TYR A 534 18.65 -15.62 34.61
N SER A 535 17.58 -16.39 34.52
CA SER A 535 16.20 -15.94 34.72
C SER A 535 15.98 -15.43 36.14
N LYS A 536 16.42 -16.18 37.17
CA LYS A 536 16.35 -15.72 38.57
C LYS A 536 17.12 -14.42 38.79
N LYS A 537 18.29 -14.27 38.16
CA LYS A 537 19.05 -13.02 38.26
C LYS A 537 18.36 -11.88 37.53
N LEU A 538 17.84 -12.10 36.32
CA LEU A 538 17.13 -11.09 35.53
C LEU A 538 15.91 -10.56 36.29
N LEU A 539 15.10 -11.46 36.86
CA LEU A 539 13.96 -11.11 37.72
C LEU A 539 14.38 -10.27 38.94
N SER A 540 15.52 -10.59 39.57
CA SER A 540 16.01 -9.80 40.71
C SER A 540 16.43 -8.36 40.36
N LEU A 541 16.65 -8.08 39.07
CA LEU A 541 17.03 -6.76 38.55
C LEU A 541 15.83 -5.96 38.05
N GLU A 542 14.62 -6.49 38.15
CA GLU A 542 13.42 -5.88 37.57
C GLU A 542 13.15 -4.47 38.12
N ASN A 543 13.48 -4.23 39.39
CA ASN A 543 13.24 -2.95 40.05
C ASN A 543 14.47 -2.04 40.13
N PHE A 544 15.58 -2.41 39.50
CA PHE A 544 16.83 -1.64 39.59
C PHE A 544 16.89 -0.55 38.53
N GLU A 545 17.49 0.59 38.85
CA GLU A 545 17.85 1.60 37.84
C GLU A 545 19.12 1.18 37.06
N ILE A 546 19.34 1.74 35.85
CA ILE A 546 20.54 1.47 35.04
C ILE A 546 21.82 1.68 35.86
N SER A 547 21.87 2.73 36.69
CA SER A 547 23.02 3.04 37.54
C SER A 547 23.31 1.92 38.56
N GLU A 548 22.26 1.31 39.13
CA GLU A 548 22.33 0.21 40.08
C GLU A 548 22.74 -1.10 39.40
N ILE A 549 22.22 -1.38 38.19
CA ILE A 549 22.62 -2.54 37.38
C ILE A 549 24.09 -2.43 36.99
N LEU A 550 24.55 -1.25 36.54
CA LEU A 550 25.96 -1.01 36.21
C LEU A 550 26.87 -1.18 37.43
N ASN A 551 26.39 -0.82 38.62
CA ASN A 551 27.11 -1.07 39.87
C ASN A 551 27.15 -2.56 40.25
N ASP A 552 26.05 -3.31 40.04
CA ASP A 552 26.04 -4.77 40.23
C ASP A 552 27.03 -5.44 39.25
N ILE A 553 27.03 -5.06 37.97
CA ILE A 553 28.01 -5.55 36.97
C ILE A 553 29.44 -5.30 37.47
N LYS A 554 29.77 -4.08 37.91
CA LYS A 554 31.10 -3.75 38.44
C LYS A 554 31.46 -4.62 39.65
N ASN A 555 30.51 -4.86 40.55
CA ASN A 555 30.72 -5.68 41.74
C ASN A 555 30.90 -7.17 41.41
N GLN A 556 30.16 -7.69 40.43
CA GLN A 556 30.34 -9.06 39.93
C GLN A 556 31.70 -9.21 39.24
N LEU A 557 32.10 -8.26 38.40
CA LEU A 557 33.39 -8.26 37.72
C LEU A 557 34.59 -8.17 38.67
N LYS A 558 34.43 -7.60 39.88
CA LYS A 558 35.47 -7.62 40.93
C LYS A 558 35.66 -9.00 41.56
N LYS A 559 34.59 -9.81 41.62
CA LYS A 559 34.59 -11.17 42.20
C LYS A 559 35.04 -12.23 41.22
N VAL A 560 35.11 -11.88 39.93
CA VAL A 560 35.44 -12.76 38.83
C VAL A 560 36.84 -12.43 38.31
N LYS A 561 37.71 -13.43 38.20
CA LYS A 561 38.99 -13.27 37.52
C LYS A 561 38.73 -13.07 36.03
N LYS A 562 39.17 -11.94 35.45
CA LYS A 562 39.12 -11.71 33.99
C LYS A 562 40.01 -12.75 33.30
N LEU A 563 39.39 -13.80 32.77
CA LEU A 563 40.07 -14.87 32.07
C LEU A 563 39.90 -14.67 30.55
N PRO A 564 40.95 -14.81 29.74
CA PRO A 564 40.82 -14.96 28.29
C PRO A 564 39.89 -16.12 27.93
N LEU A 565 39.23 -16.08 26.78
CA LEU A 565 38.25 -17.10 26.34
C LEU A 565 38.79 -18.54 26.41
N HIS A 566 40.08 -18.77 26.16
CA HIS A 566 40.71 -20.10 26.21
C HIS A 566 40.98 -20.61 27.64
N GLN A 567 40.79 -19.77 28.67
CA GLN A 567 41.02 -20.09 30.08
C GLN A 567 39.71 -20.16 30.89
N TRP A 568 38.55 -20.04 30.23
CA TRP A 568 37.26 -20.08 30.90
C TRP A 568 37.01 -21.46 31.49
N THR A 569 36.89 -21.54 32.82
CA THR A 569 36.61 -22.78 33.53
C THR A 569 35.13 -23.13 33.47
N SER A 570 34.78 -24.41 33.65
CA SER A 570 33.40 -24.87 33.78
C SER A 570 32.66 -24.13 34.90
N HIS A 571 33.36 -23.84 36.01
CA HIS A 571 32.82 -23.02 37.10
C HIS A 571 32.41 -21.61 36.64
N PHE A 572 33.27 -20.92 35.87
CA PHE A 572 32.95 -19.59 35.34
C PHE A 572 31.74 -19.63 34.40
N LYS A 573 31.72 -20.59 33.47
CA LYS A 573 30.63 -20.78 32.50
C LYS A 573 29.28 -21.10 33.17
N LEU A 574 29.28 -21.93 34.21
CA LEU A 574 28.04 -22.36 34.86
C LEU A 574 27.53 -21.37 35.92
N LYS A 575 28.42 -20.62 36.58
CA LYS A 575 28.05 -19.79 37.74
C LYS A 575 28.11 -18.30 37.47
N SER A 576 29.11 -17.80 36.75
CA SER A 576 29.34 -16.36 36.55
C SER A 576 28.75 -15.83 35.25
N LEU A 577 28.89 -16.59 34.16
CA LEU A 577 28.41 -16.18 32.84
C LEU A 577 26.89 -15.91 32.80
N PRO A 578 26.00 -16.76 33.38
CA PRO A 578 24.56 -16.49 33.36
C PRO A 578 24.18 -15.20 34.09
N VAL A 579 24.89 -14.88 35.18
CA VAL A 579 24.67 -13.67 35.99
C VAL A 579 25.12 -12.41 35.23
N LEU A 580 26.26 -12.48 34.53
CA LEU A 580 26.73 -11.38 33.70
C LEU A 580 25.82 -11.15 32.50
N LEU A 581 25.35 -12.22 31.86
CA LEU A 581 24.42 -12.14 30.74
C LEU A 581 23.07 -11.57 31.16
N ALA A 582 22.55 -11.95 32.35
CA ALA A 582 21.32 -11.39 32.91
C ALA A 582 21.43 -9.87 33.17
N ASN A 583 22.57 -9.42 33.67
CA ASN A 583 22.81 -7.99 33.85
C ASN A 583 22.91 -7.24 32.52
N LEU A 584 23.57 -7.80 31.51
CA LEU A 584 23.64 -7.20 30.16
C LEU A 584 22.26 -7.14 29.50
N ALA A 585 21.49 -8.23 29.61
CA ALA A 585 20.11 -8.29 29.17
C ALA A 585 19.26 -7.23 29.88
N ALA A 586 19.38 -7.08 31.20
CA ALA A 586 18.64 -6.06 31.94
C ALA A 586 18.95 -4.63 31.48
N VAL A 587 20.23 -4.31 31.19
CA VAL A 587 20.59 -3.00 30.61
C VAL A 587 19.99 -2.83 29.22
N TRP A 588 20.07 -3.86 28.37
CA TRP A 588 19.49 -3.84 27.02
C TRP A 588 17.97 -3.65 27.05
N SER A 589 17.27 -4.36 27.93
CA SER A 589 15.84 -4.25 28.18
C SER A 589 15.43 -2.88 28.73
N MET A 590 16.38 -2.08 29.21
CA MET A 590 16.18 -0.71 29.70
C MET A 590 16.68 0.37 28.73
N GLN A 591 17.33 0.01 27.61
CA GLN A 591 17.67 0.96 26.54
C GLN A 591 16.46 1.39 25.69
N GLU A 592 15.26 1.17 26.21
CA GLU A 592 14.00 1.66 25.66
C GLU A 592 14.07 3.17 25.41
N SER A 593 13.56 3.61 24.25
CA SER A 593 13.41 5.04 23.95
C SER A 593 12.65 5.70 25.10
N GLU A 594 12.99 6.92 25.48
CA GLU A 594 12.19 7.72 26.44
C GLU A 594 10.71 7.79 26.01
N ASP A 595 10.46 7.64 24.71
CA ASP A 595 9.12 7.66 24.12
C ASP A 595 8.32 6.35 24.38
N VAL A 596 8.96 5.24 24.76
CA VAL A 596 8.29 3.97 25.11
C VAL A 596 8.48 3.56 26.58
N SER A 597 9.30 4.28 27.35
CA SER A 597 9.57 3.97 28.76
C SER A 597 8.33 3.99 29.66
N GLY A 598 7.25 4.66 29.22
CA GLY A 598 5.95 4.69 29.91
C GLY A 598 5.11 3.40 29.76
N ILE A 599 5.43 2.54 28.79
CA ILE A 599 4.70 1.28 28.51
C ILE A 599 5.09 0.18 29.50
N LYS A 600 6.22 0.33 30.22
CA LYS A 600 6.76 -0.61 31.23
C LYS A 600 7.00 -2.05 30.75
N LYS A 601 6.74 -2.37 29.48
CA LYS A 601 6.92 -3.72 28.92
C LYS A 601 8.33 -3.89 28.41
N LYS A 602 9.22 -4.31 29.32
CA LYS A 602 10.65 -4.55 29.04
C LYS A 602 10.84 -5.51 27.86
N ILE A 603 11.64 -5.10 26.88
CA ILE A 603 12.07 -6.02 25.80
C ILE A 603 13.05 -7.05 26.38
N GLU A 604 12.55 -8.22 26.78
CA GLU A 604 13.40 -9.33 27.21
C GLU A 604 13.98 -10.14 26.04
N PRO A 605 15.25 -10.59 26.09
CA PRO A 605 15.76 -11.54 25.12
C PRO A 605 14.96 -12.86 25.13
N HIS A 606 14.63 -13.39 23.96
CA HIS A 606 13.88 -14.63 23.84
C HIS A 606 14.67 -15.82 24.42
N CYS A 607 13.98 -16.76 25.09
CA CYS A 607 14.61 -17.91 25.76
C CYS A 607 15.62 -18.66 24.85
N VAL A 608 15.24 -18.94 23.60
CA VAL A 608 16.11 -19.59 22.61
C VAL A 608 17.39 -18.81 22.32
N GLN A 609 17.34 -17.46 22.29
CA GLN A 609 18.53 -16.65 22.04
C GLN A 609 19.54 -16.80 23.17
N ILE A 610 19.08 -16.82 24.41
CA ILE A 610 19.92 -17.02 25.60
C ILE A 610 20.52 -18.43 25.62
N LEU A 611 19.73 -19.47 25.33
CA LEU A 611 20.23 -20.84 25.24
C LEU A 611 21.27 -21.02 24.13
N CYS A 612 21.05 -20.39 22.97
CA CYS A 612 22.03 -20.39 21.88
C CYS A 612 23.34 -19.67 22.27
N ILE A 613 23.26 -18.56 23.01
CA ILE A 613 24.45 -17.87 23.54
C ILE A 613 25.21 -18.77 24.51
N PHE A 614 24.53 -19.45 25.43
CA PHE A 614 25.18 -20.38 26.37
C PHE A 614 25.89 -21.52 25.64
N ARG A 615 25.23 -22.13 24.66
CA ARG A 615 25.81 -23.18 23.84
C ARG A 615 27.01 -22.69 23.01
N LEU A 616 26.91 -21.50 22.42
CA LEU A 616 28.02 -20.88 21.68
C LEU A 616 29.23 -20.66 22.60
N LEU A 617 29.00 -20.30 23.86
CA LEU A 617 30.05 -20.09 24.87
C LEU A 617 30.51 -21.39 25.56
N GLY A 618 30.01 -22.54 25.10
CA GLY A 618 30.42 -23.88 25.55
C GLY A 618 30.01 -24.20 26.99
N VAL A 619 28.85 -23.69 27.44
CA VAL A 619 28.25 -23.98 28.74
C VAL A 619 27.87 -25.45 28.88
N ASP A 620 27.43 -26.06 27.77
CA ASP A 620 27.04 -27.46 27.68
C ASP A 620 28.24 -28.42 27.53
N LYS A 621 29.46 -27.93 27.79
CA LYS A 621 30.71 -28.71 27.68
C LYS A 621 31.61 -28.49 28.88
N ASP A 622 32.04 -29.59 29.48
CA ASP A 622 33.00 -29.61 30.58
C ASP A 622 34.46 -29.48 30.09
N SER A 623 34.70 -28.57 29.15
CA SER A 623 36.03 -28.26 28.64
C SER A 623 36.48 -26.88 29.08
N VAL A 624 37.76 -26.75 29.42
CA VAL A 624 38.39 -25.44 29.64
C VAL A 624 38.41 -24.68 28.31
N GLY A 625 38.05 -23.40 28.38
CA GLY A 625 37.97 -22.50 27.25
C GLY A 625 36.65 -22.60 26.48
N VAL A 626 36.41 -21.64 25.57
CA VAL A 626 35.26 -21.68 24.66
C VAL A 626 35.62 -22.55 23.45
N PRO A 627 34.92 -23.68 23.23
CA PRO A 627 35.29 -24.60 22.18
C PRO A 627 34.76 -24.12 20.82
N LYS A 628 35.48 -24.43 19.74
CA LYS A 628 35.14 -23.98 18.39
C LYS A 628 33.87 -24.67 17.92
N HIS A 629 32.76 -23.93 17.86
CA HIS A 629 31.46 -24.47 17.49
C HIS A 629 30.69 -23.56 16.55
N PHE A 630 29.77 -24.21 15.84
CA PHE A 630 28.70 -23.58 15.10
C PHE A 630 27.45 -23.63 15.97
N ALA A 631 26.89 -22.47 16.28
CA ALA A 631 25.58 -22.35 16.92
C ALA A 631 24.63 -21.68 15.95
N GLN A 632 23.52 -22.35 15.66
CA GLN A 632 22.41 -21.75 14.93
C GLN A 632 21.50 -21.06 15.94
N VAL A 633 21.42 -19.74 15.87
CA VAL A 633 20.50 -18.91 16.67
C VAL A 633 19.19 -18.81 15.90
N LEU A 634 18.14 -19.45 16.40
CA LEU A 634 16.80 -19.27 15.85
C LEU A 634 16.30 -17.89 16.28
N THR A 635 16.20 -16.94 15.34
CA THR A 635 15.77 -15.57 15.62
C THR A 635 14.26 -15.45 15.43
N GLY A 636 13.46 -16.18 16.22
CA GLY A 636 12.01 -15.99 16.42
C GLY A 636 11.07 -15.81 15.20
N GLN A 637 11.55 -16.02 13.96
CA GLN A 637 10.85 -15.64 12.71
C GLN A 637 11.07 -16.66 11.58
N GLY A 638 11.45 -17.90 11.91
CA GLY A 638 11.90 -18.88 10.91
C GLY A 638 13.26 -18.55 10.26
N LYS A 639 13.90 -17.45 10.66
CA LYS A 639 15.28 -17.10 10.30
C LYS A 639 16.25 -17.64 11.35
N SER A 640 17.42 -18.06 10.89
CA SER A 640 18.46 -18.55 11.77
C SER A 640 19.82 -17.94 11.43
N LEU A 641 20.53 -17.46 12.45
CA LEU A 641 21.89 -16.96 12.31
C LEU A 641 22.87 -18.08 12.68
N ILE A 642 23.78 -18.46 11.78
CA ILE A 642 24.86 -19.39 12.12
C ILE A 642 26.03 -18.57 12.66
N LEU A 643 26.26 -18.65 13.96
CA LEU A 643 27.43 -18.07 14.62
C LEU A 643 28.55 -19.10 14.66
N ALA A 644 29.71 -18.74 14.13
CA ALA A 644 30.93 -19.52 14.20
C ALA A 644 31.95 -18.79 15.09
N LEU A 645 32.43 -19.44 16.15
CA LEU A 645 33.62 -19.00 16.87
C LEU A 645 34.83 -19.75 16.30
N THR A 646 35.66 -19.03 15.55
CA THR A 646 36.86 -19.55 14.86
C THR A 646 38.11 -19.53 15.71
#